data_AF-A0A7V8SV77-F1
#
_entry.id   AF-A0A7V8SV77-F1
#
_cell.length_a   1.000
_cell.length_b   1.000
_cell.length_c   1.000
_cell.angle_alpha   90.00
_cell.angle_beta   90.00
_cell.angle_gamma   90.00
#
_symmetry.space_group_name_H-M   'P 1'
#
loop_
_entity.id
_entity.type
_entity.pdbx_description
1 polymer ?
#
loop_
_entity_poly.entity_id
_entity_poly.type
_entity_poly.pdbx_seq_one_letter_code
_entity_poly.pdbx_strand_id
1 'polypeptide(L)'
;RETVPSSTYLITVVAGEFEEVKDSWRGVPVTYYAPKGRGDRLSVNYSRTPAMMDLFSKKLGVEYPWEKYAQVMVDDFVAGGMENSSATTNTSSSLNHPKIAAEMLTDEDGLISHELGHQWFGDLVTCKDWGDIWLNEGFATFMENVWTEAHYGKDQADYERWEGGRGWFSQPNLFDKPIVRYDFEDSSEFDANAYTKGGWVLHMLRYQLGDDAFYRGLKHYLEANRGKNVVTADLAKSIEESSHVNVDRFFSQWLYGAGAPKFDLGYSHDRDKHQVELTVKQTQKVEGRVGIFHVPVNVEITTASGPKLYPVTVSKAEQIFTFPADSAPLMVLFDKGDNILKSAEFHKEKKEWLYQLKNAGEFADRADAVSVLEKIKNDDEVVSALGNALRNDKFWGLRATAADALGKIGSPAAAKQLLEGLDSANEAWVRYHIVTALGSFKDDSAIAVRLTEIARADRSYRARAAALQALGRLKAPAALATLEAAISGDSPDGYLRNAALRGLGPLGDDKAVSLLEQWSVPGKPIESRTAAIRSLASLEKNNQGITKQIAGYLSEPNFPVRMAAVFALGGRGDAVAVPALEALLKSDDLSIEMVPMIKRQIASLKKPAATKLTPPNGDGGESADTPGSASETSGDSEVVLERLDKLELLVQEMNQRLKAIETHLAPPKP
;
A
#
# COMPACT_ATOMS: atom_id res chain seq x y z
N ARG A 1 7.96 31.48 11.75
CA ARG A 1 9.34 31.06 12.04
C ARG A 1 9.20 29.86 12.94
N GLU A 2 9.56 28.67 12.44
CA GLU A 2 9.63 27.47 13.26
C GLU A 2 10.66 27.67 14.38
N THR A 3 10.31 27.23 15.59
CA THR A 3 11.18 27.39 16.77
C THR A 3 12.19 26.26 16.93
N VAL A 4 11.94 25.14 16.27
CA VAL A 4 12.79 23.95 16.23
C VAL A 4 13.54 23.90 14.89
N PRO A 5 14.85 23.60 14.86
CA PRO A 5 15.58 23.39 13.60
C PRO A 5 14.92 22.27 12.76
N SER A 6 14.75 22.50 11.46
CA SER A 6 14.19 21.54 10.51
C SER A 6 15.02 21.51 9.22
N SER A 7 14.99 20.39 8.52
CA SER A 7 15.71 20.19 7.26
C SER A 7 15.06 20.96 6.10
N THR A 8 15.82 21.30 5.07
CA THR A 8 15.30 22.13 3.96
C THR A 8 14.21 21.42 3.15
N TYR A 9 14.23 20.09 3.07
CA TYR A 9 13.24 19.32 2.32
C TYR A 9 11.84 19.33 2.98
N LEU A 10 11.76 19.71 4.26
CA LEU A 10 10.53 19.77 5.05
C LEU A 10 9.79 21.11 4.92
N ILE A 11 10.37 22.08 4.22
CA ILE A 11 9.75 23.39 4.02
C ILE A 11 8.59 23.28 3.02
N THR A 12 7.42 23.78 3.39
CA THR A 12 6.25 23.90 2.50
C THR A 12 5.66 25.30 2.48
N VAL A 13 5.05 25.64 1.35
CA VAL A 13 4.19 26.82 1.19
C VAL A 13 2.97 26.39 0.40
N VAL A 14 1.80 26.45 1.03
CA VAL A 14 0.52 26.13 0.37
C VAL A 14 -0.36 27.38 0.33
N ALA A 15 -0.80 27.75 -0.87
CA ALA A 15 -1.63 28.94 -1.10
C ALA A 15 -2.77 28.62 -2.07
N GLY A 16 -3.99 29.01 -1.70
CA GLY A 16 -5.21 28.70 -2.45
C GLY A 16 -6.47 29.11 -1.69
N GLU A 17 -7.63 28.87 -2.29
CA GLU A 17 -8.92 29.03 -1.60
C GLU A 17 -9.26 27.74 -0.83
N PHE A 18 -9.17 27.80 0.49
CA PHE A 18 -9.44 26.67 1.38
C PHE A 18 -10.62 26.94 2.31
N GLU A 19 -11.34 25.87 2.65
CA GLU A 19 -12.20 25.80 3.82
C GLU A 19 -11.41 25.19 4.97
N GLU A 20 -11.56 25.73 6.19
CA GLU A 20 -10.81 25.29 7.36
C GLU A 20 -11.70 24.67 8.45
N VAL A 21 -11.16 23.67 9.14
CA VAL A 21 -11.68 23.16 10.41
C VAL A 21 -10.56 23.23 11.44
N LYS A 22 -10.88 23.77 12.62
CA LYS A 22 -9.93 23.93 13.73
C LYS A 22 -10.24 22.95 14.85
N ASP A 23 -9.19 22.44 15.45
CA ASP A 23 -9.18 21.53 16.58
C ASP A 23 -7.98 21.87 17.48
N SER A 24 -7.77 21.12 18.56
CA SER A 24 -6.63 21.30 19.44
C SER A 24 -6.23 20.01 20.14
N TRP A 25 -4.94 19.84 20.37
CA TRP A 25 -4.41 18.78 21.22
C TRP A 25 -3.58 19.40 22.34
N ARG A 26 -4.05 19.29 23.60
CA ARG A 26 -3.35 19.83 24.80
C ARG A 26 -2.89 21.29 24.66
N GLY A 27 -3.67 22.11 23.96
CA GLY A 27 -3.36 23.52 23.70
C GLY A 27 -2.54 23.79 22.44
N VAL A 28 -2.01 22.76 21.77
CA VAL A 28 -1.41 22.86 20.43
C VAL A 28 -2.55 23.00 19.41
N PRO A 29 -2.58 24.06 18.58
CA PRO A 29 -3.57 24.21 17.52
C PRO A 29 -3.41 23.11 16.46
N VAL A 30 -4.52 22.48 16.09
CA VAL A 30 -4.58 21.52 14.97
C VAL A 30 -5.55 22.07 13.93
N THR A 31 -5.13 22.23 12.68
CA THR A 31 -5.98 22.82 11.64
C THR A 31 -5.95 22.00 10.37
N TYR A 32 -7.13 21.76 9.79
CA TYR A 32 -7.29 21.04 8.54
C TYR A 32 -7.80 21.99 7.45
N TYR A 33 -7.24 21.87 6.25
CA TYR A 33 -7.58 22.72 5.11
C TYR A 33 -7.98 21.85 3.92
N ALA A 34 -9.20 22.00 3.44
CA ALA A 34 -9.69 21.34 2.23
C ALA A 34 -9.90 22.36 1.11
N PRO A 35 -9.73 21.99 -0.17
CA PRO A 35 -10.11 22.84 -1.29
C PRO A 35 -11.55 23.31 -1.14
N LYS A 36 -11.85 24.55 -1.53
CA LYS A 36 -13.18 25.14 -1.44
C LYS A 36 -14.28 24.22 -2.01
N GLY A 37 -15.38 24.07 -1.28
CA GLY A 37 -16.47 23.13 -1.58
C GLY A 37 -16.26 21.69 -1.10
N ARG A 38 -15.14 21.40 -0.42
CA ARG A 38 -14.83 20.08 0.17
C ARG A 38 -14.69 20.07 1.68
N GLY A 39 -14.98 21.17 2.39
CA GLY A 39 -14.79 21.27 3.84
C GLY A 39 -15.67 20.33 4.68
N ASP A 40 -16.81 19.89 4.15
CA ASP A 40 -17.69 18.89 4.78
C ASP A 40 -17.02 17.50 4.96
N ARG A 41 -15.89 17.27 4.28
CA ARG A 41 -15.09 16.04 4.37
C ARG A 41 -14.04 16.10 5.47
N LEU A 42 -13.66 17.29 5.96
CA LEU A 42 -12.57 17.44 6.93
C LEU A 42 -12.84 16.65 8.21
N SER A 43 -14.00 16.86 8.84
CA SER A 43 -14.27 16.24 10.14
C SER A 43 -14.44 14.72 10.08
N VAL A 44 -15.00 14.17 9.01
CA VAL A 44 -15.24 12.72 8.92
C VAL A 44 -13.95 11.92 8.68
N ASN A 45 -13.03 12.49 7.90
CA ASN A 45 -11.76 11.84 7.55
C ASN A 45 -10.64 12.15 8.57
N TYR A 46 -10.52 13.40 9.06
CA TYR A 46 -9.30 13.87 9.77
C TYR A 46 -9.44 14.12 11.28
N SER A 47 -10.66 14.07 11.84
CA SER A 47 -10.89 14.43 13.26
C SER A 47 -10.24 13.50 14.30
N ARG A 48 -9.69 12.36 13.87
CA ARG A 48 -8.96 11.43 14.75
C ARG A 48 -7.53 11.87 15.05
N THR A 49 -7.02 12.90 14.36
CA THR A 49 -5.64 13.39 14.51
C THR A 49 -5.24 13.70 15.97
N PRO A 50 -6.02 14.41 16.81
CA PRO A 50 -5.63 14.65 18.20
C PRO A 50 -5.49 13.37 19.03
N ALA A 51 -6.29 12.34 18.73
CA ALA A 51 -6.17 11.04 19.40
C ALA A 51 -4.89 10.30 18.97
N MET A 52 -4.51 10.40 17.70
CA MET A 52 -3.22 9.89 17.20
C MET A 52 -2.05 10.63 17.86
N MET A 53 -2.12 11.97 17.98
CA MET A 53 -1.11 12.78 18.68
C MET A 53 -0.94 12.36 20.14
N ASP A 54 -2.05 12.08 20.84
CA ASP A 54 -2.01 11.60 22.23
C ASP A 54 -1.36 10.21 22.33
N LEU A 55 -1.77 9.29 21.46
CA LEU A 55 -1.23 7.93 21.43
C LEU A 55 0.29 7.94 21.16
N PHE A 56 0.72 8.67 20.14
CA PHE A 56 2.12 8.70 19.71
C PHE A 56 2.99 9.35 20.78
N SER A 57 2.56 10.49 21.32
CA SER A 57 3.26 11.16 22.43
C SER A 57 3.40 10.24 23.65
N LYS A 58 2.34 9.51 23.99
CA LYS A 58 2.35 8.56 25.13
C LYS A 58 3.25 7.35 24.89
N LYS A 59 3.18 6.74 23.71
CA LYS A 59 3.96 5.55 23.35
C LYS A 59 5.45 5.87 23.25
N LEU A 60 5.80 6.98 22.61
CA LEU A 60 7.17 7.43 22.45
C LEU A 60 7.74 8.08 23.71
N GLY A 61 6.89 8.53 24.63
CA GLY A 61 7.30 9.26 25.83
C GLY A 61 7.91 10.63 25.52
N VAL A 62 7.60 11.19 24.34
CA VAL A 62 8.07 12.48 23.82
C VAL A 62 6.86 13.21 23.25
N GLU A 63 6.52 14.37 23.82
CA GLU A 63 5.40 15.20 23.34
C GLU A 63 5.62 15.67 21.89
N TYR A 64 4.51 15.96 21.19
CA TYR A 64 4.54 16.58 19.86
C TYR A 64 5.44 17.83 19.86
N PRO A 65 6.45 17.91 18.99
CA PRO A 65 7.55 18.84 19.19
C PRO A 65 7.34 20.23 18.56
N TRP A 66 6.25 20.44 17.80
CA TRP A 66 6.02 21.67 17.03
C TRP A 66 4.92 22.55 17.65
N GLU A 67 4.93 23.86 17.34
CA GLU A 67 3.98 24.83 17.92
C GLU A 67 2.52 24.67 17.46
N LYS A 68 2.30 24.00 16.34
CA LYS A 68 1.00 23.75 15.70
C LYS A 68 1.10 22.52 14.82
N TYR A 69 -0.03 21.96 14.43
CA TYR A 69 -0.09 20.97 13.37
C TYR A 69 -1.15 21.34 12.33
N ALA A 70 -0.73 21.61 11.11
CA ALA A 70 -1.65 21.80 9.99
C ALA A 70 -1.62 20.59 9.05
N GLN A 71 -2.77 20.26 8.47
CA GLN A 71 -2.88 19.30 7.36
C GLN A 71 -3.62 19.96 6.21
N VAL A 72 -2.99 20.02 5.04
CA VAL A 72 -3.49 20.75 3.88
C VAL A 72 -3.66 19.83 2.69
N MET A 73 -4.89 19.67 2.21
CA MET A 73 -5.22 18.76 1.12
C MET A 73 -5.22 19.49 -0.22
N VAL A 74 -4.48 18.98 -1.23
CA VAL A 74 -4.29 19.66 -2.54
C VAL A 74 -4.59 18.73 -3.73
N ASP A 75 -5.16 19.28 -4.82
CA ASP A 75 -5.68 18.50 -5.96
C ASP A 75 -4.61 17.99 -6.94
N ASP A 76 -3.47 18.67 -7.05
CA ASP A 76 -2.38 18.34 -7.98
C ASP A 76 -1.13 17.91 -7.19
N PHE A 77 -1.23 16.75 -6.55
CA PHE A 77 -0.17 16.18 -5.71
C PHE A 77 0.31 14.83 -6.22
N VAL A 78 1.63 14.64 -6.28
CA VAL A 78 2.24 13.42 -6.85
C VAL A 78 2.34 12.28 -5.85
N ALA A 79 2.38 12.60 -4.55
CA ALA A 79 2.51 11.66 -3.45
C ALA A 79 1.18 11.46 -2.71
N GLY A 80 1.13 10.53 -1.75
CA GLY A 80 0.02 10.41 -0.81
C GLY A 80 -0.02 11.60 0.15
N GLY A 81 1.10 11.82 0.84
CA GLY A 81 1.37 12.97 1.70
C GLY A 81 2.84 13.36 1.62
N MET A 82 3.17 14.48 2.27
CA MET A 82 4.52 14.94 2.51
C MET A 82 4.55 15.54 3.92
N GLU A 83 5.53 15.11 4.70
CA GLU A 83 5.54 15.22 6.15
C GLU A 83 5.94 16.59 6.69
N ASN A 84 5.85 17.64 5.87
CA ASN A 84 6.38 18.97 6.15
C ASN A 84 6.14 19.43 7.60
N SER A 85 7.22 19.89 8.26
CA SER A 85 7.18 20.22 9.69
C SER A 85 6.09 21.21 10.04
N SER A 86 5.27 20.84 11.04
CA SER A 86 4.13 21.62 11.53
C SER A 86 2.99 21.84 10.52
N ALA A 87 3.09 21.33 9.27
CA ALA A 87 2.16 21.60 8.18
C ALA A 87 2.18 20.55 7.04
N THR A 88 1.79 19.30 7.31
CA THR A 88 1.71 18.23 6.31
C THR A 88 0.87 18.61 5.09
N THR A 89 1.39 18.31 3.90
CA THR A 89 0.68 18.46 2.62
C THR A 89 0.16 17.10 2.16
N ASN A 90 -1.15 16.94 2.01
CA ASN A 90 -1.81 15.70 1.62
C ASN A 90 -2.47 15.81 0.24
N THR A 91 -2.65 14.68 -0.45
CA THR A 91 -3.50 14.63 -1.64
C THR A 91 -4.97 14.86 -1.28
N SER A 92 -5.70 15.64 -2.08
CA SER A 92 -7.15 15.84 -1.89
C SER A 92 -7.97 14.59 -2.21
N SER A 93 -7.38 13.57 -2.83
CA SER A 93 -8.05 12.28 -3.04
C SER A 93 -8.35 11.53 -1.75
N SER A 94 -7.69 11.89 -0.64
CA SER A 94 -7.98 11.41 0.71
C SER A 94 -9.24 12.05 1.32
N LEU A 95 -9.87 13.02 0.66
CA LEU A 95 -11.12 13.60 1.15
C LEU A 95 -12.29 12.73 0.71
N ASN A 96 -12.52 11.60 1.39
CA ASN A 96 -13.66 10.75 1.08
C ASN A 96 -14.97 11.46 1.43
N HIS A 97 -15.93 11.41 0.49
CA HIS A 97 -17.25 11.99 0.68
C HIS A 97 -17.92 11.39 1.95
N PRO A 98 -18.63 12.16 2.80
CA PRO A 98 -19.19 11.65 4.05
C PRO A 98 -20.11 10.42 3.91
N LYS A 99 -20.88 10.35 2.82
CA LYS A 99 -21.71 9.18 2.45
C LYS A 99 -20.93 7.91 2.08
N ILE A 100 -19.63 8.00 1.81
CA ILE A 100 -18.78 6.87 1.38
C ILE A 100 -17.75 6.53 2.47
N ALA A 101 -17.23 7.51 3.20
CA ALA A 101 -16.21 7.33 4.24
C ALA A 101 -16.60 6.22 5.24
N ALA A 102 -17.87 6.16 5.67
CA ALA A 102 -18.36 5.12 6.59
C ALA A 102 -18.33 3.68 6.02
N GLU A 103 -18.15 3.51 4.70
CA GLU A 103 -17.96 2.21 4.06
C GLU A 103 -16.48 1.78 4.01
N MET A 104 -15.57 2.60 4.54
CA MET A 104 -14.14 2.32 4.68
C MET A 104 -13.81 2.22 6.17
N LEU A 105 -13.41 1.04 6.64
CA LEU A 105 -13.18 0.82 8.08
C LEU A 105 -12.05 1.70 8.61
N THR A 106 -10.89 1.61 7.96
CA THR A 106 -9.68 2.37 8.31
C THR A 106 -9.57 3.68 7.56
N ASP A 107 -10.35 3.86 6.48
CA ASP A 107 -10.44 5.10 5.71
C ASP A 107 -9.04 5.61 5.34
N GLU A 108 -8.72 6.87 5.67
CA GLU A 108 -7.41 7.48 5.43
C GLU A 108 -6.52 7.51 6.68
N ASP A 109 -6.87 6.78 7.74
CA ASP A 109 -6.10 6.79 8.99
C ASP A 109 -4.66 6.33 8.77
N GLY A 110 -4.41 5.40 7.85
CA GLY A 110 -3.05 4.99 7.46
C GLY A 110 -2.22 6.18 7.00
N LEU A 111 -2.70 6.93 6.01
CA LEU A 111 -2.01 8.13 5.53
C LEU A 111 -1.83 9.16 6.65
N ILE A 112 -2.90 9.50 7.37
CA ILE A 112 -2.86 10.53 8.42
C ILE A 112 -1.85 10.17 9.52
N SER A 113 -1.83 8.90 9.93
CA SER A 113 -0.94 8.41 10.98
C SER A 113 0.51 8.23 10.49
N HIS A 114 0.73 7.89 9.22
CA HIS A 114 2.06 7.91 8.57
C HIS A 114 2.67 9.31 8.63
N GLU A 115 1.96 10.29 8.07
CA GLU A 115 2.42 11.68 8.03
C GLU A 115 2.59 12.30 9.41
N LEU A 116 1.72 11.94 10.37
CA LEU A 116 1.88 12.38 11.75
C LEU A 116 3.07 11.68 12.44
N GLY A 117 3.33 10.41 12.14
CA GLY A 117 4.48 9.67 12.66
C GLY A 117 5.80 10.35 12.31
N HIS A 118 5.87 10.92 11.11
CA HIS A 118 7.04 11.67 10.66
C HIS A 118 7.40 12.89 11.51
N GLN A 119 6.43 13.48 12.20
CA GLN A 119 6.65 14.63 13.08
C GLN A 119 7.64 14.31 14.22
N TRP A 120 7.86 13.02 14.54
CA TRP A 120 8.96 12.53 15.37
C TRP A 120 10.11 11.92 14.55
N PHE A 121 9.80 11.18 13.49
CA PHE A 121 10.77 10.41 12.68
C PHE A 121 10.84 10.89 11.23
N GLY A 122 11.83 11.69 10.90
CA GLY A 122 11.91 12.42 9.63
C GLY A 122 11.99 13.92 9.85
N ASP A 123 11.26 14.42 10.86
CA ASP A 123 11.25 15.85 11.16
C ASP A 123 12.07 16.20 12.40
N LEU A 124 11.71 15.64 13.56
CA LEU A 124 12.41 15.93 14.81
C LEU A 124 13.80 15.29 14.83
N VAL A 125 13.89 14.08 14.30
CA VAL A 125 15.11 13.31 14.10
C VAL A 125 15.07 12.80 12.66
N THR A 126 15.96 13.30 11.81
CA THR A 126 15.90 13.07 10.35
C THR A 126 17.08 12.24 9.87
N CYS A 127 16.90 11.39 8.86
CA CYS A 127 18.02 10.66 8.25
C CYS A 127 19.09 11.63 7.75
N LYS A 128 20.36 11.23 7.88
CA LYS A 128 21.50 12.06 7.45
C LYS A 128 21.57 12.26 5.96
N ASP A 129 21.22 11.22 5.21
CA ASP A 129 21.11 11.18 3.78
C ASP A 129 20.10 10.08 3.40
N TRP A 130 19.73 10.03 2.11
CA TRP A 130 18.69 9.12 1.64
C TRP A 130 19.08 7.63 1.72
N GLY A 131 20.35 7.30 1.95
CA GLY A 131 20.73 5.90 2.18
C GLY A 131 20.22 5.34 3.49
N ASP A 132 19.88 6.21 4.45
CA ASP A 132 19.23 5.88 5.72
C ASP A 132 17.74 6.28 5.74
N ILE A 133 17.09 6.51 4.59
CA ILE A 133 15.69 7.00 4.50
C ILE A 133 14.67 6.13 5.26
N TRP A 134 14.97 4.85 5.47
CA TRP A 134 14.12 3.95 6.26
C TRP A 134 13.93 4.41 7.71
N LEU A 135 14.84 5.23 8.26
CA LEU A 135 14.69 5.85 9.58
C LEU A 135 13.53 6.86 9.62
N ASN A 136 13.15 7.40 8.46
CA ASN A 136 11.97 8.23 8.32
C ASN A 136 10.78 7.32 7.99
N GLU A 137 10.84 6.65 6.83
CA GLU A 137 9.69 5.96 6.23
C GLU A 137 9.29 4.69 6.96
N GLY A 138 10.28 3.89 7.37
CA GLY A 138 10.02 2.66 8.11
C GLY A 138 9.37 2.95 9.47
N PHE A 139 9.76 4.04 10.12
CA PHE A 139 9.14 4.50 11.37
C PHE A 139 7.74 5.03 11.15
N ALA A 140 7.51 5.87 10.14
CA ALA A 140 6.17 6.35 9.81
C ALA A 140 5.21 5.18 9.52
N THR A 141 5.63 4.21 8.70
CA THR A 141 4.86 2.97 8.43
C THR A 141 4.67 2.11 9.69
N PHE A 142 5.63 2.08 10.61
CA PHE A 142 5.45 1.41 11.90
C PHE A 142 4.40 2.13 12.78
N MET A 143 4.38 3.47 12.76
CA MET A 143 3.43 4.28 13.53
C MET A 143 1.99 4.12 13.00
N GLU A 144 1.80 3.88 11.70
CA GLU A 144 0.51 3.45 11.15
C GLU A 144 -0.02 2.23 11.90
N ASN A 145 0.82 1.19 12.02
CA ASN A 145 0.42 -0.04 12.66
C ASN A 145 0.17 0.12 14.17
N VAL A 146 0.92 1.01 14.83
CA VAL A 146 0.67 1.37 16.24
C VAL A 146 -0.70 2.02 16.40
N TRP A 147 -1.10 2.91 15.48
CA TRP A 147 -2.45 3.48 15.48
C TRP A 147 -3.50 2.40 15.21
N THR A 148 -3.33 1.60 14.16
CA THR A 148 -4.27 0.54 13.81
C THR A 148 -4.49 -0.42 14.97
N GLU A 149 -3.42 -0.89 15.62
CA GLU A 149 -3.49 -1.81 16.76
C GLU A 149 -4.28 -1.20 17.93
N ALA A 150 -4.06 0.08 18.22
CA ALA A 150 -4.70 0.77 19.33
C ALA A 150 -6.17 1.13 19.06
N HIS A 151 -6.51 1.49 17.82
CA HIS A 151 -7.84 2.00 17.46
C HIS A 151 -8.78 0.91 16.93
N TYR A 152 -8.28 0.05 16.04
CA TYR A 152 -9.05 -1.00 15.38
C TYR A 152 -8.80 -2.40 15.96
N GLY A 153 -7.78 -2.55 16.80
CA GLY A 153 -7.44 -3.78 17.49
C GLY A 153 -6.42 -4.64 16.76
N LYS A 154 -5.88 -5.63 17.47
CA LYS A 154 -4.78 -6.48 17.01
C LYS A 154 -5.08 -7.20 15.68
N ASP A 155 -6.26 -7.81 15.52
CA ASP A 155 -6.58 -8.54 14.28
C ASP A 155 -6.53 -7.63 13.03
N GLN A 156 -6.91 -6.36 13.13
CA GLN A 156 -6.78 -5.40 12.02
C GLN A 156 -5.32 -5.06 11.73
N ALA A 157 -4.53 -4.78 12.76
CA ALA A 157 -3.11 -4.50 12.61
C ALA A 157 -2.35 -5.69 12.04
N ASP A 158 -2.70 -6.92 12.45
CA ASP A 158 -2.15 -8.16 11.91
C ASP A 158 -2.57 -8.38 10.45
N TYR A 159 -3.82 -8.05 10.09
CA TYR A 159 -4.31 -8.10 8.71
C TYR A 159 -3.48 -7.22 7.78
N GLU A 160 -3.30 -5.94 8.13
CA GLU A 160 -2.51 -5.00 7.34
C GLU A 160 -1.04 -5.43 7.21
N ARG A 161 -0.41 -5.91 8.30
CA ARG A 161 0.97 -6.43 8.22
C ARG A 161 1.06 -7.68 7.36
N TRP A 162 0.13 -8.63 7.52
CA TRP A 162 0.07 -9.86 6.73
C TRP A 162 -0.05 -9.52 5.24
N GLU A 163 -0.97 -8.61 4.87
CA GLU A 163 -1.13 -8.10 3.50
C GLU A 163 0.14 -7.42 2.96
N GLY A 164 0.70 -6.48 3.74
CA GLY A 164 1.92 -5.76 3.36
C GLY A 164 3.12 -6.69 3.16
N GLY A 165 3.29 -7.69 4.03
CA GLY A 165 4.35 -8.70 3.90
C GLY A 165 4.24 -9.49 2.59
N ARG A 166 3.02 -9.94 2.23
CA ARG A 166 2.79 -10.62 0.93
C ARG A 166 3.02 -9.69 -0.26
N GLY A 167 2.59 -8.44 -0.17
CA GLY A 167 2.82 -7.41 -1.20
C GLY A 167 4.31 -7.08 -1.39
N TRP A 168 5.13 -7.22 -0.35
CA TRP A 168 6.57 -7.11 -0.49
C TRP A 168 7.15 -8.35 -1.20
N PHE A 169 6.72 -9.56 -0.85
CA PHE A 169 7.17 -10.79 -1.52
C PHE A 169 6.76 -10.89 -3.01
N SER A 170 5.74 -10.16 -3.45
CA SER A 170 5.36 -10.09 -4.86
C SER A 170 6.22 -9.13 -5.69
N GLN A 171 7.20 -8.45 -5.08
CA GLN A 171 8.13 -7.52 -5.74
C GLN A 171 9.56 -8.08 -5.77
N PRO A 172 9.90 -8.97 -6.73
CA PRO A 172 11.19 -9.66 -6.76
C PRO A 172 12.41 -8.73 -6.82
N ASN A 173 12.29 -7.55 -7.44
CA ASN A 173 13.33 -6.51 -7.56
C ASN A 173 13.74 -5.86 -6.25
N LEU A 174 12.99 -6.09 -5.17
CA LEU A 174 13.34 -5.61 -3.85
C LEU A 174 14.13 -6.65 -3.06
N PHE A 175 14.07 -7.93 -3.46
CA PHE A 175 14.51 -9.04 -2.64
C PHE A 175 16.02 -9.09 -2.43
N ASP A 176 16.82 -8.72 -3.43
CA ASP A 176 18.29 -8.70 -3.35
C ASP A 176 18.87 -7.34 -2.92
N LYS A 177 18.00 -6.36 -2.69
CA LYS A 177 18.37 -5.02 -2.24
C LYS A 177 18.36 -4.92 -0.71
N PRO A 178 19.44 -4.41 -0.09
CA PRO A 178 19.45 -4.04 1.31
C PRO A 178 18.62 -2.76 1.52
N ILE A 179 18.14 -2.54 2.74
CA ILE A 179 17.43 -1.30 3.09
C ILE A 179 18.43 -0.13 3.12
N VAL A 180 19.54 -0.31 3.84
CA VAL A 180 20.60 0.71 3.91
C VAL A 180 21.55 0.55 2.73
N ARG A 181 21.47 1.49 1.79
CA ARG A 181 22.21 1.46 0.52
C ARG A 181 22.51 2.87 0.03
N TYR A 182 23.50 3.01 -0.85
CA TYR A 182 23.93 4.32 -1.40
C TYR A 182 24.14 4.23 -2.92
N ASP A 183 23.61 3.19 -3.54
CA ASP A 183 23.73 2.85 -4.96
C ASP A 183 22.49 3.30 -5.74
N PHE A 184 22.20 4.60 -5.68
CA PHE A 184 21.12 5.23 -6.43
C PHE A 184 21.57 6.56 -7.04
N GLU A 185 21.11 6.84 -8.25
CA GLU A 185 21.30 8.12 -8.96
C GLU A 185 19.98 8.89 -9.11
N ASP A 186 18.87 8.26 -8.70
CA ASP A 186 17.49 8.75 -8.69
C ASP A 186 16.86 8.45 -7.33
N SER A 187 15.56 8.67 -7.18
CA SER A 187 14.78 8.42 -5.95
C SER A 187 14.34 6.95 -5.77
N SER A 188 15.12 5.97 -6.27
CA SER A 188 14.76 4.54 -6.23
C SER A 188 14.87 3.89 -4.84
N GLU A 189 15.42 4.60 -3.86
CA GLU A 189 15.49 4.25 -2.44
C GLU A 189 14.14 4.40 -1.72
N PHE A 190 13.25 5.25 -2.25
CA PHE A 190 11.87 5.37 -1.80
C PHE A 190 11.02 4.21 -2.34
N ASP A 191 11.35 2.99 -1.89
CA ASP A 191 10.71 1.75 -2.30
C ASP A 191 10.19 0.94 -1.10
N ALA A 192 9.48 -0.16 -1.34
CA ALA A 192 8.88 -0.93 -0.25
C ALA A 192 9.91 -1.61 0.70
N ASN A 193 11.23 -1.55 0.43
CA ASN A 193 12.23 -1.87 1.44
C ASN A 193 12.31 -0.78 2.53
N ALA A 194 12.28 0.50 2.16
CA ALA A 194 12.30 1.60 3.12
C ALA A 194 11.00 1.70 3.93
N TYR A 195 9.85 1.49 3.29
CA TYR A 195 8.51 1.58 3.90
C TYR A 195 8.10 0.26 4.56
N THR A 196 7.55 -0.68 3.77
CA THR A 196 6.91 -1.91 4.26
C THR A 196 7.87 -2.82 5.01
N LYS A 197 9.06 -3.10 4.43
CA LYS A 197 10.07 -3.92 5.12
C LYS A 197 10.64 -3.17 6.33
N GLY A 198 10.88 -1.85 6.23
CA GLY A 198 11.29 -1.00 7.36
C GLY A 198 10.34 -1.08 8.55
N GLY A 199 9.03 -0.95 8.32
CA GLY A 199 7.99 -1.13 9.33
C GLY A 199 7.99 -2.55 9.93
N TRP A 200 8.18 -3.58 9.10
CA TRP A 200 8.36 -4.96 9.57
C TRP A 200 9.60 -5.14 10.43
N VAL A 201 10.72 -4.50 10.11
CA VAL A 201 11.94 -4.55 10.93
C VAL A 201 11.68 -3.97 12.31
N LEU A 202 10.96 -2.86 12.41
CA LEU A 202 10.60 -2.27 13.70
C LEU A 202 9.58 -3.14 14.48
N HIS A 203 8.62 -3.75 13.79
CA HIS A 203 7.70 -4.72 14.41
C HIS A 203 8.45 -5.94 14.98
N MET A 204 9.35 -6.55 14.20
CA MET A 204 10.17 -7.67 14.64
C MET A 204 11.08 -7.29 15.81
N LEU A 205 11.65 -6.08 15.79
CA LEU A 205 12.47 -5.58 16.89
C LEU A 205 11.65 -5.38 18.16
N ARG A 206 10.46 -4.77 18.06
CA ARG A 206 9.50 -4.65 19.18
C ARG A 206 9.13 -6.02 19.73
N TYR A 207 8.87 -7.01 18.87
CA TYR A 207 8.54 -8.36 19.28
C TYR A 207 9.69 -9.04 20.05
N GLN A 208 10.94 -8.87 19.59
CA GLN A 208 12.11 -9.49 20.24
C GLN A 208 12.51 -8.81 21.55
N LEU A 209 12.39 -7.48 21.64
CA LEU A 209 12.74 -6.72 22.84
C LEU A 209 11.61 -6.69 23.87
N GLY A 210 10.36 -6.80 23.41
CA GLY A 210 9.16 -6.45 24.17
C GLY A 210 8.91 -4.94 24.20
N ASP A 211 7.63 -4.56 24.35
CA ASP A 211 7.15 -3.17 24.31
C ASP A 211 7.96 -2.24 25.24
N ASP A 212 8.17 -2.67 26.47
CA ASP A 212 8.83 -1.88 27.51
C ASP A 212 10.26 -1.48 27.13
N ALA A 213 11.07 -2.41 26.64
CA ALA A 213 12.45 -2.12 26.23
C ALA A 213 12.49 -1.34 24.91
N PHE A 214 11.63 -1.71 23.96
CA PHE A 214 11.54 -1.07 22.66
C PHE A 214 11.19 0.43 22.77
N TYR A 215 10.10 0.77 23.44
CA TYR A 215 9.67 2.17 23.56
C TYR A 215 10.59 3.00 24.46
N ARG A 216 11.25 2.41 25.46
CA ARG A 216 12.33 3.12 26.19
C ARG A 216 13.51 3.45 25.27
N GLY A 217 13.89 2.54 24.38
CA GLY A 217 14.93 2.79 23.38
C GLY A 217 14.56 3.89 22.40
N LEU A 218 13.31 3.89 21.90
CA LEU A 218 12.82 4.96 21.03
C LEU A 218 12.78 6.32 21.73
N LYS A 219 12.36 6.36 22.99
CA LYS A 219 12.40 7.59 23.79
C LYS A 219 13.82 8.14 23.88
N HIS A 220 14.77 7.29 24.28
CA HIS A 220 16.18 7.70 24.40
C HIS A 220 16.75 8.17 23.05
N TYR A 221 16.42 7.47 21.96
CA TYR A 221 16.81 7.85 20.61
C TYR A 221 16.30 9.25 20.22
N LEU A 222 15.01 9.53 20.44
CA LEU A 222 14.41 10.82 20.13
C LEU A 222 14.96 11.96 21.01
N GLU A 223 15.19 11.72 22.31
CA GLU A 223 15.74 12.72 23.23
C GLU A 223 17.22 13.02 22.94
N ALA A 224 18.04 12.00 22.69
CA ALA A 224 19.47 12.16 22.42
C ALA A 224 19.78 12.80 21.06
N ASN A 225 18.90 12.60 20.07
CA ASN A 225 19.10 13.03 18.69
C ASN A 225 18.16 14.15 18.23
N ARG A 226 17.38 14.73 19.15
CA ARG A 226 16.48 15.86 18.86
C ARG A 226 17.16 16.97 18.04
N GLY A 227 16.57 17.30 16.89
CA GLY A 227 17.03 18.35 15.97
C GLY A 227 18.33 18.01 15.25
N LYS A 228 18.69 16.72 15.14
CA LYS A 228 19.90 16.26 14.47
C LYS A 228 19.58 15.32 13.32
N ASN A 229 20.56 15.22 12.43
CA ASN A 229 20.64 14.22 11.39
C ASN A 229 21.28 12.94 11.96
N VAL A 230 20.72 11.78 11.64
CA VAL A 230 21.09 10.47 12.21
C VAL A 230 21.38 9.42 11.14
N VAL A 231 22.14 8.40 11.52
CA VAL A 231 22.30 7.15 10.75
C VAL A 231 21.80 5.96 11.57
N THR A 232 21.65 4.80 10.94
CA THR A 232 21.17 3.57 11.59
C THR A 232 21.92 3.21 12.89
N ALA A 233 23.22 3.51 12.95
CA ALA A 233 24.05 3.26 14.13
C ALA A 233 23.63 4.09 15.37
N ASP A 234 23.05 5.27 15.19
CA ASP A 234 22.57 6.11 16.31
C ASP A 234 21.34 5.49 16.98
N LEU A 235 20.46 4.87 16.19
CA LEU A 235 19.34 4.07 16.71
C LEU A 235 19.85 2.84 17.46
N ALA A 236 20.77 2.09 16.86
CA ALA A 236 21.36 0.90 17.48
C ALA A 236 21.96 1.23 18.86
N LYS A 237 22.81 2.25 18.90
CA LYS A 237 23.40 2.75 20.14
C LYS A 237 22.34 3.11 21.18
N SER A 238 21.28 3.81 20.79
CA SER A 238 20.24 4.24 21.71
C SER A 238 19.47 3.06 22.31
N ILE A 239 19.21 2.03 21.51
CA ILE A 239 18.57 0.80 21.99
C ILE A 239 19.52 0.02 22.92
N GLU A 240 20.79 -0.11 22.56
CA GLU A 240 21.77 -0.83 23.39
C GLU A 240 22.02 -0.14 24.74
N GLU A 241 22.13 1.18 24.76
CA GLU A 241 22.31 1.97 25.98
C GLU A 241 21.10 1.85 26.93
N SER A 242 19.89 1.73 26.39
CA SER A 242 18.64 1.72 27.17
C SER A 242 18.13 0.32 27.54
N SER A 243 18.47 -0.71 26.76
CA SER A 243 17.98 -2.08 26.93
C SER A 243 19.05 -3.08 27.35
N HIS A 244 20.34 -2.76 27.14
CA HIS A 244 21.47 -3.68 27.29
C HIS A 244 21.39 -4.93 26.40
N VAL A 245 20.56 -4.89 25.34
CA VAL A 245 20.47 -5.95 24.33
C VAL A 245 21.25 -5.52 23.10
N ASN A 246 22.24 -6.32 22.67
CA ASN A 246 22.96 -6.08 21.43
C ASN A 246 22.08 -6.35 20.22
N VAL A 247 21.99 -5.38 19.31
CA VAL A 247 21.13 -5.45 18.11
C VAL A 247 21.92 -5.58 16.81
N ASP A 248 23.25 -5.66 16.88
CA ASP A 248 24.14 -5.72 15.72
C ASP A 248 23.75 -6.82 14.74
N ARG A 249 23.52 -8.05 15.23
CA ARG A 249 23.12 -9.17 14.37
C ARG A 249 21.79 -8.89 13.67
N PHE A 250 20.83 -8.34 14.41
CA PHE A 250 19.50 -8.06 13.91
C PHE A 250 19.56 -7.03 12.78
N PHE A 251 20.23 -5.89 12.99
CA PHE A 251 20.39 -4.88 11.95
C PHE A 251 21.30 -5.33 10.80
N SER A 252 22.34 -6.11 11.08
CA SER A 252 23.21 -6.69 10.05
C SER A 252 22.41 -7.52 9.04
N GLN A 253 21.50 -8.38 9.49
CA GLN A 253 20.75 -9.24 8.56
C GLN A 253 19.56 -8.55 7.90
N TRP A 254 18.89 -7.62 8.59
CA TRP A 254 17.63 -7.05 8.11
C TRP A 254 17.76 -5.71 7.38
N LEU A 255 18.75 -4.89 7.75
CA LEU A 255 18.96 -3.55 7.19
C LEU A 255 20.12 -3.52 6.19
N TYR A 256 21.29 -4.02 6.61
CA TYR A 256 22.50 -4.05 5.79
C TYR A 256 22.54 -5.28 4.86
N GLY A 257 21.92 -6.37 5.31
CA GLY A 257 21.59 -7.55 4.52
C GLY A 257 20.34 -7.35 3.68
N ALA A 258 20.18 -8.19 2.67
CA ALA A 258 19.05 -8.18 1.75
C ALA A 258 18.13 -9.38 1.96
N GLY A 259 16.93 -9.30 1.40
CA GLY A 259 15.96 -10.39 1.39
C GLY A 259 15.21 -10.60 2.69
N ALA A 260 14.56 -11.75 2.77
CA ALA A 260 13.86 -12.28 3.93
C ALA A 260 13.92 -13.82 3.87
N PRO A 261 13.82 -14.55 4.99
CA PRO A 261 13.89 -16.00 4.98
C PRO A 261 12.71 -16.62 4.21
N LYS A 262 13.03 -17.62 3.39
CA LYS A 262 12.04 -18.51 2.79
C LYS A 262 12.18 -19.86 3.46
N PHE A 263 11.11 -20.36 4.05
CA PHE A 263 11.12 -21.63 4.78
C PHE A 263 10.44 -22.75 4.00
N ASP A 264 11.08 -23.91 3.99
CA ASP A 264 10.48 -25.20 3.64
C ASP A 264 10.37 -26.01 4.94
N LEU A 265 9.13 -26.33 5.33
CA LEU A 265 8.78 -26.84 6.66
C LEU A 265 8.07 -28.18 6.53
N GLY A 266 8.47 -29.15 7.33
CA GLY A 266 7.77 -30.42 7.48
C GLY A 266 7.93 -30.95 8.89
N TYR A 267 7.01 -31.81 9.33
CA TYR A 267 7.14 -32.43 10.64
C TYR A 267 6.72 -33.90 10.62
N SER A 268 7.19 -34.65 11.61
CA SER A 268 6.75 -36.01 11.90
C SER A 268 6.42 -36.16 13.39
N HIS A 269 5.56 -37.13 13.73
CA HIS A 269 5.23 -37.45 15.11
C HIS A 269 5.70 -38.87 15.43
N ASP A 270 6.67 -38.98 16.33
CA ASP A 270 7.19 -40.23 16.87
C ASP A 270 6.36 -40.61 18.10
N ARG A 271 5.47 -41.59 17.93
CA ARG A 271 4.56 -42.06 18.99
C ARG A 271 5.29 -42.75 20.12
N ASP A 272 6.35 -43.49 19.82
CA ASP A 272 7.09 -44.28 20.81
C ASP A 272 7.91 -43.36 21.72
N LYS A 273 8.38 -42.24 21.18
CA LYS A 273 9.12 -41.22 21.93
C LYS A 273 8.25 -40.07 22.44
N HIS A 274 6.95 -40.06 22.16
CA HIS A 274 6.03 -38.98 22.54
C HIS A 274 6.54 -37.60 22.12
N GLN A 275 6.95 -37.45 20.85
CA GLN A 275 7.55 -36.22 20.36
C GLN A 275 7.15 -35.88 18.93
N VAL A 276 7.10 -34.58 18.63
CA VAL A 276 7.06 -34.03 17.28
C VAL A 276 8.47 -33.61 16.88
N GLU A 277 8.91 -34.05 15.71
CA GLU A 277 10.15 -33.62 15.07
C GLU A 277 9.81 -32.67 13.92
N LEU A 278 10.20 -31.39 14.05
CA LEU A 278 10.00 -30.34 13.06
C LEU A 278 11.31 -30.11 12.29
N THR A 279 11.27 -30.29 10.98
CA THR A 279 12.36 -29.96 10.06
C THR A 279 12.11 -28.57 9.46
N VAL A 280 13.11 -27.70 9.58
CA VAL A 280 13.08 -26.33 9.09
C VAL A 280 14.25 -26.13 8.12
N LYS A 281 13.95 -25.80 6.87
CA LYS A 281 14.95 -25.48 5.85
C LYS A 281 14.79 -24.03 5.38
N GLN A 282 15.91 -23.32 5.26
CA GLN A 282 15.96 -22.01 4.61
C GLN A 282 16.29 -22.19 3.13
N THR A 283 15.41 -21.74 2.25
CA THR A 283 15.44 -22.03 0.79
C THR A 283 15.73 -20.81 -0.07
N GLN A 284 15.87 -19.61 0.51
CA GLN A 284 16.34 -18.45 -0.23
C GLN A 284 17.74 -18.72 -0.81
N LYS A 285 18.00 -18.20 -2.02
CA LYS A 285 19.34 -18.28 -2.63
C LYS A 285 20.29 -17.41 -1.81
N VAL A 286 21.29 -18.02 -1.18
CA VAL A 286 22.34 -17.32 -0.44
C VAL A 286 23.35 -16.77 -1.44
N GLU A 287 23.25 -15.49 -1.73
CA GLU A 287 24.08 -14.79 -2.72
C GLU A 287 24.11 -13.29 -2.44
N GLY A 288 25.23 -12.63 -2.74
CA GLY A 288 25.39 -11.19 -2.50
C GLY A 288 25.15 -10.83 -1.04
N ARG A 289 24.12 -10.02 -0.79
CA ARG A 289 23.72 -9.59 0.57
C ARG A 289 22.61 -10.44 1.18
N VAL A 290 22.09 -11.44 0.48
CA VAL A 290 21.07 -12.36 1.01
C VAL A 290 21.75 -13.50 1.75
N GLY A 291 21.48 -13.62 3.05
CA GLY A 291 22.14 -14.58 3.93
C GLY A 291 21.23 -15.72 4.45
N ILE A 292 21.82 -16.57 5.29
CA ILE A 292 21.06 -17.41 6.22
C ILE A 292 20.62 -16.52 7.39
N PHE A 293 19.33 -16.52 7.68
CA PHE A 293 18.77 -15.69 8.74
C PHE A 293 18.83 -16.41 10.09
N HIS A 294 19.01 -15.62 11.14
CA HIS A 294 18.89 -16.04 12.52
C HIS A 294 17.62 -15.45 13.10
N VAL A 295 16.57 -16.26 13.28
CA VAL A 295 15.25 -15.76 13.67
C VAL A 295 14.66 -16.54 14.85
N PRO A 296 14.26 -15.86 15.93
CA PRO A 296 13.50 -16.47 17.02
C PRO A 296 12.04 -16.64 16.60
N VAL A 297 11.53 -17.86 16.62
CA VAL A 297 10.15 -18.21 16.27
C VAL A 297 9.48 -18.93 17.43
N ASN A 298 8.17 -18.75 17.58
CA ASN A 298 7.37 -19.54 18.50
C ASN A 298 6.66 -20.66 17.74
N VAL A 299 6.97 -21.92 18.08
CA VAL A 299 6.32 -23.10 17.51
C VAL A 299 5.22 -23.55 18.46
N GLU A 300 3.98 -23.64 17.98
CA GLU A 300 2.87 -24.19 18.76
C GLU A 300 2.59 -25.62 18.34
N ILE A 301 2.53 -26.54 19.30
CA ILE A 301 2.05 -27.90 19.13
C ILE A 301 0.72 -28.02 19.89
N THR A 302 -0.37 -28.23 19.16
CA THR A 302 -1.69 -28.49 19.76
C THR A 302 -2.01 -29.96 19.67
N THR A 303 -2.26 -30.58 20.83
CA THR A 303 -2.71 -31.98 20.95
C THR A 303 -4.09 -32.03 21.59
N ALA A 304 -4.59 -33.24 21.91
CA ALA A 304 -5.85 -33.41 22.63
C ALA A 304 -5.85 -32.79 24.04
N SER A 305 -4.67 -32.56 24.65
CA SER A 305 -4.55 -31.91 25.96
C SER A 305 -4.47 -30.38 25.88
N GLY A 306 -4.34 -29.81 24.68
CA GLY A 306 -4.30 -28.38 24.44
C GLY A 306 -3.03 -27.90 23.74
N PRO A 307 -2.91 -26.58 23.50
CA PRO A 307 -1.74 -25.98 22.87
C PRO A 307 -0.55 -25.86 23.83
N LYS A 308 0.66 -26.10 23.32
CA LYS A 308 1.93 -25.80 23.98
C LYS A 308 2.83 -24.99 23.05
N LEU A 309 3.41 -23.91 23.57
CA LEU A 309 4.28 -23.01 22.83
C LEU A 309 5.75 -23.30 23.16
N TYR A 310 6.58 -23.39 22.13
CA TYR A 310 8.01 -23.66 22.23
C TYR A 310 8.80 -22.57 21.50
N PRO A 311 9.51 -21.68 22.22
CA PRO A 311 10.40 -20.72 21.60
C PRO A 311 11.64 -21.44 21.07
N VAL A 312 11.97 -21.24 19.81
CA VAL A 312 13.18 -21.77 19.18
C VAL A 312 13.83 -20.72 18.30
N THR A 313 15.13 -20.89 18.02
CA THR A 313 15.85 -20.00 17.11
C THR A 313 16.34 -20.78 15.90
N VAL A 314 15.81 -20.44 14.73
CA VAL A 314 16.24 -20.98 13.45
C VAL A 314 17.50 -20.23 13.04
N SER A 315 18.59 -20.96 12.81
CA SER A 315 19.92 -20.37 12.62
C SER A 315 20.78 -21.04 11.56
N LYS A 316 20.28 -22.14 10.97
CA LYS A 316 21.00 -22.96 10.00
C LYS A 316 20.21 -23.05 8.70
N ALA A 317 20.90 -23.43 7.63
CA ALA A 317 20.27 -23.74 6.35
C ALA A 317 19.25 -24.90 6.47
N GLU A 318 19.54 -25.89 7.31
CA GLU A 318 18.62 -26.94 7.71
C GLU A 318 18.79 -27.19 9.21
N GLN A 319 17.68 -27.26 9.94
CA GLN A 319 17.66 -27.46 11.38
C GLN A 319 16.45 -28.31 11.77
N ILE A 320 16.67 -29.26 12.66
CA ILE A 320 15.61 -30.11 13.23
C ILE A 320 15.40 -29.70 14.69
N PHE A 321 14.14 -29.58 15.09
CA PHE A 321 13.72 -29.34 16.46
C PHE A 321 12.81 -30.46 16.93
N THR A 322 12.91 -30.82 18.20
CA THR A 322 12.10 -31.89 18.80
C THR A 322 11.31 -31.34 19.98
N PHE A 323 10.01 -31.58 19.98
CA PHE A 323 9.09 -31.08 20.99
C PHE A 323 8.30 -32.23 21.62
N PRO A 324 8.10 -32.25 22.95
CA PRO A 324 7.21 -33.21 23.59
C PRO A 324 5.77 -33.10 23.05
N ALA A 325 5.17 -34.24 22.74
CA ALA A 325 3.79 -34.37 22.30
C ALA A 325 3.18 -35.66 22.89
N ASP A 326 2.16 -35.48 23.72
CA ASP A 326 1.47 -36.57 24.43
C ASP A 326 0.54 -37.39 23.52
N SER A 327 0.08 -36.80 22.43
CA SER A 327 -0.64 -37.48 21.35
C SER A 327 -0.24 -36.92 19.99
N ALA A 328 -0.74 -37.54 18.91
CA ALA A 328 -0.62 -36.95 17.58
C ALA A 328 -1.15 -35.51 17.58
N PRO A 329 -0.42 -34.56 16.95
CA PRO A 329 -0.84 -33.17 16.92
C PRO A 329 -2.09 -33.00 16.06
N LEU A 330 -2.98 -32.12 16.51
CA LEU A 330 -4.13 -31.62 15.76
C LEU A 330 -3.75 -30.41 14.92
N MET A 331 -2.76 -29.64 15.38
CA MET A 331 -2.25 -28.44 14.72
C MET A 331 -0.80 -28.20 15.13
N VAL A 332 0.03 -27.82 14.15
CA VAL A 332 1.40 -27.35 14.36
C VAL A 332 1.52 -25.98 13.71
N LEU A 333 1.85 -24.95 14.47
CA LEU A 333 2.10 -23.59 13.95
C LEU A 333 3.58 -23.27 14.01
N PHE A 334 4.10 -22.65 12.96
CA PHE A 334 5.48 -22.15 12.89
C PHE A 334 5.43 -20.63 12.88
N ASP A 335 6.08 -20.00 13.86
CA ASP A 335 5.97 -18.56 14.12
C ASP A 335 4.51 -18.13 14.32
N LYS A 336 3.91 -18.65 15.39
CA LYS A 336 2.52 -18.38 15.77
C LYS A 336 2.23 -16.88 15.76
N GLY A 337 1.21 -16.48 14.99
CA GLY A 337 0.80 -15.08 14.85
C GLY A 337 1.63 -14.26 13.86
N ASP A 338 2.51 -14.91 13.09
CA ASP A 338 3.28 -14.31 11.97
C ASP A 338 4.09 -13.07 12.38
N ASN A 339 4.96 -13.22 13.38
CA ASN A 339 5.71 -12.08 13.94
C ASN A 339 7.02 -11.80 13.19
N ILE A 340 7.34 -12.58 12.16
CA ILE A 340 8.55 -12.43 11.34
C ILE A 340 8.17 -12.30 9.88
N LEU A 341 8.75 -11.32 9.19
CA LEU A 341 8.65 -11.20 7.74
C LEU A 341 9.30 -12.43 7.07
N LYS A 342 8.47 -13.33 6.56
CA LYS A 342 8.90 -14.60 5.95
C LYS A 342 7.93 -15.05 4.87
N SER A 343 8.39 -15.98 4.03
CA SER A 343 7.50 -16.87 3.29
C SER A 343 7.73 -18.29 3.76
N ALA A 344 6.68 -19.09 3.92
CA ALA A 344 6.80 -20.48 4.36
C ALA A 344 5.96 -21.42 3.48
N GLU A 345 6.58 -22.50 3.02
CA GLU A 345 5.91 -23.66 2.48
C GLU A 345 5.88 -24.73 3.57
N PHE A 346 4.70 -25.00 4.13
CA PHE A 346 4.55 -25.96 5.21
C PHE A 346 3.79 -27.20 4.72
N HIS A 347 4.47 -28.33 4.69
CA HIS A 347 3.90 -29.63 4.31
C HIS A 347 3.03 -30.19 5.43
N LYS A 348 1.72 -29.98 5.32
CA LYS A 348 0.68 -30.56 6.19
C LYS A 348 -0.41 -31.20 5.34
N GLU A 349 -1.14 -32.16 5.91
CA GLU A 349 -2.31 -32.73 5.28
C GLU A 349 -3.47 -31.72 5.23
N LYS A 350 -4.37 -31.86 4.24
CA LYS A 350 -5.57 -31.02 4.08
C LYS A 350 -6.36 -30.88 5.39
N LYS A 351 -6.55 -31.98 6.13
CA LYS A 351 -7.32 -32.01 7.39
C LYS A 351 -6.73 -31.10 8.46
N GLU A 352 -5.41 -30.91 8.46
CA GLU A 352 -4.72 -30.04 9.41
C GLU A 352 -4.92 -28.57 9.04
N TRP A 353 -4.90 -28.23 7.75
CA TRP A 353 -5.23 -26.88 7.29
C TRP A 353 -6.69 -26.51 7.58
N LEU A 354 -7.62 -27.45 7.37
CA LEU A 354 -9.02 -27.27 7.76
C LEU A 354 -9.17 -27.07 9.28
N TYR A 355 -8.40 -27.83 10.08
CA TYR A 355 -8.37 -27.65 11.53
C TYR A 355 -7.79 -26.29 11.92
N GLN A 356 -6.69 -25.86 11.30
CA GLN A 356 -6.04 -24.57 11.56
C GLN A 356 -6.96 -23.40 11.22
N LEU A 357 -7.61 -23.41 10.05
CA LEU A 357 -8.60 -22.39 9.67
C LEU A 357 -9.70 -22.25 10.72
N LYS A 358 -10.14 -23.37 11.31
CA LYS A 358 -11.23 -23.36 12.29
C LYS A 358 -10.78 -22.98 13.71
N ASN A 359 -9.58 -23.36 14.13
CA ASN A 359 -9.19 -23.37 15.54
C ASN A 359 -8.02 -22.45 15.91
N ALA A 360 -7.26 -21.92 14.95
CA ALA A 360 -6.14 -21.05 15.28
C ALA A 360 -6.62 -19.72 15.90
N GLY A 361 -5.96 -19.30 16.98
CA GLY A 361 -6.38 -18.14 17.76
C GLY A 361 -6.15 -16.80 17.06
N GLU A 362 -5.00 -16.67 16.41
CA GLU A 362 -4.54 -15.45 15.73
C GLU A 362 -5.09 -15.36 14.31
N PHE A 363 -5.33 -14.14 13.83
CA PHE A 363 -5.77 -13.91 12.45
C PHE A 363 -4.80 -14.50 11.41
N ALA A 364 -3.50 -14.20 11.51
CA ALA A 364 -2.52 -14.57 10.49
C ALA A 364 -2.42 -16.10 10.31
N ASP A 365 -2.46 -16.86 11.41
CA ASP A 365 -2.46 -18.32 11.37
C ASP A 365 -3.69 -18.87 10.61
N ARG A 366 -4.88 -18.27 10.79
CA ARG A 366 -6.08 -18.65 10.02
C ARG A 366 -5.95 -18.24 8.55
N ALA A 367 -5.39 -17.06 8.27
CA ALA A 367 -5.22 -16.54 6.91
C ALA A 367 -4.23 -17.35 6.07
N ASP A 368 -3.17 -17.86 6.68
CA ASP A 368 -2.23 -18.80 6.05
C ASP A 368 -2.94 -20.09 5.63
N ALA A 369 -3.83 -20.62 6.49
CA ALA A 369 -4.64 -21.78 6.14
C ALA A 369 -5.56 -21.49 4.95
N VAL A 370 -6.21 -20.32 4.90
CA VAL A 370 -7.00 -19.90 3.72
C VAL A 370 -6.14 -19.90 2.45
N SER A 371 -4.93 -19.34 2.51
CA SER A 371 -4.02 -19.20 1.37
C SER A 371 -3.53 -20.55 0.82
N VAL A 372 -3.42 -21.57 1.67
CA VAL A 372 -3.11 -22.94 1.24
C VAL A 372 -4.35 -23.65 0.70
N LEU A 373 -5.47 -23.56 1.41
CA LEU A 373 -6.74 -24.20 1.05
C LEU A 373 -7.27 -23.70 -0.31
N GLU A 374 -7.11 -22.41 -0.60
CA GLU A 374 -7.44 -21.80 -1.91
C GLU A 374 -6.84 -22.57 -3.10
N LYS A 375 -5.64 -23.13 -2.94
CA LYS A 375 -4.92 -23.85 -4.00
C LYS A 375 -5.49 -25.25 -4.25
N ILE A 376 -6.27 -25.80 -3.32
CA ILE A 376 -6.91 -27.12 -3.42
C ILE A 376 -8.24 -26.98 -4.17
N LYS A 377 -8.17 -27.05 -5.50
CA LYS A 377 -9.35 -26.94 -6.37
C LYS A 377 -10.18 -28.23 -6.37
N ASN A 378 -11.48 -28.08 -6.68
CA ASN A 378 -12.44 -29.19 -6.82
C ASN A 378 -12.61 -30.05 -5.55
N ASP A 379 -12.52 -29.43 -4.37
CA ASP A 379 -12.75 -30.10 -3.09
C ASP A 379 -13.91 -29.42 -2.34
N ASP A 380 -15.02 -30.14 -2.19
CA ASP A 380 -16.25 -29.63 -1.58
C ASP A 380 -16.09 -29.33 -0.08
N GLU A 381 -15.22 -30.07 0.62
CA GLU A 381 -14.94 -29.85 2.03
C GLU A 381 -14.18 -28.53 2.22
N VAL A 382 -13.21 -28.25 1.34
CA VAL A 382 -12.49 -26.97 1.30
C VAL A 382 -13.44 -25.81 1.02
N VAL A 383 -14.26 -25.93 -0.03
CA VAL A 383 -15.24 -24.88 -0.38
C VAL A 383 -16.22 -24.64 0.77
N SER A 384 -16.68 -25.70 1.44
CA SER A 384 -17.57 -25.59 2.60
C SER A 384 -16.88 -24.89 3.78
N ALA A 385 -15.63 -25.23 4.08
CA ALA A 385 -14.87 -24.62 5.15
C ALA A 385 -14.60 -23.13 4.92
N LEU A 386 -14.22 -22.75 3.70
CA LEU A 386 -14.04 -21.35 3.30
C LEU A 386 -15.37 -20.58 3.34
N GLY A 387 -16.46 -21.18 2.88
CA GLY A 387 -17.80 -20.60 2.99
C GLY A 387 -18.27 -20.39 4.43
N ASN A 388 -17.91 -21.32 5.33
CA ASN A 388 -18.13 -21.14 6.76
C ASN A 388 -17.29 -20.00 7.34
N ALA A 389 -16.00 -19.89 6.97
CA ALA A 389 -15.14 -18.79 7.40
C ALA A 389 -15.68 -17.43 6.91
N LEU A 390 -16.12 -17.35 5.65
CA LEU A 390 -16.76 -16.16 5.07
C LEU A 390 -17.98 -15.68 5.88
N ARG A 391 -18.84 -16.61 6.32
CA ARG A 391 -20.07 -16.25 7.02
C ARG A 391 -19.89 -16.03 8.52
N ASN A 392 -18.96 -16.76 9.15
CA ASN A 392 -18.97 -16.96 10.59
C ASN A 392 -17.64 -16.63 11.30
N ASP A 393 -16.54 -16.29 10.59
CA ASP A 393 -15.33 -15.87 11.31
C ASP A 393 -15.57 -14.58 12.09
N LYS A 394 -14.96 -14.50 13.28
CA LYS A 394 -15.08 -13.35 14.19
C LYS A 394 -14.53 -12.06 13.59
N PHE A 395 -13.54 -12.15 12.70
CA PHE A 395 -12.84 -11.00 12.14
C PHE A 395 -13.17 -10.83 10.66
N TRP A 396 -13.55 -9.61 10.29
CA TRP A 396 -13.99 -9.29 8.93
C TRP A 396 -12.92 -9.56 7.88
N GLY A 397 -11.63 -9.33 8.19
CA GLY A 397 -10.54 -9.50 7.23
C GLY A 397 -10.35 -10.96 6.84
N LEU A 398 -10.59 -11.92 7.75
CA LEU A 398 -10.60 -13.33 7.37
C LEU A 398 -11.82 -13.68 6.51
N ARG A 399 -12.99 -13.08 6.80
CA ARG A 399 -14.18 -13.25 5.97
C ARG A 399 -13.91 -12.75 4.54
N ALA A 400 -13.30 -11.58 4.39
CA ALA A 400 -12.88 -11.04 3.10
C ALA A 400 -11.86 -11.94 2.38
N THR A 401 -10.82 -12.39 3.09
CA THR A 401 -9.81 -13.32 2.56
C THR A 401 -10.44 -14.63 2.07
N ALA A 402 -11.42 -15.17 2.80
CA ALA A 402 -12.16 -16.36 2.39
C ALA A 402 -13.04 -16.12 1.15
N ALA A 403 -13.66 -14.94 1.01
CA ALA A 403 -14.39 -14.58 -0.21
C ALA A 403 -13.46 -14.55 -1.44
N ASP A 404 -12.30 -13.93 -1.31
CA ASP A 404 -11.32 -13.85 -2.41
C ASP A 404 -10.80 -15.25 -2.79
N ALA A 405 -10.54 -16.11 -1.80
CA ALA A 405 -10.16 -17.50 -2.03
C ALA A 405 -11.24 -18.29 -2.80
N LEU A 406 -12.52 -18.15 -2.41
CA LEU A 406 -13.64 -18.78 -3.12
C LEU A 406 -13.75 -18.27 -4.57
N GLY A 407 -13.52 -16.97 -4.80
CA GLY A 407 -13.48 -16.39 -6.14
C GLY A 407 -12.40 -16.98 -7.03
N LYS A 408 -11.21 -17.26 -6.46
CA LYS A 408 -10.10 -17.88 -7.19
C LYS A 408 -10.26 -19.39 -7.39
N ILE A 409 -10.96 -20.08 -6.48
CA ILE A 409 -11.36 -21.48 -6.69
C ILE A 409 -12.29 -21.58 -7.90
N GLY A 410 -13.26 -20.66 -8.01
CA GLY A 410 -14.05 -20.48 -9.24
C GLY A 410 -15.03 -21.62 -9.58
N SER A 411 -15.36 -22.50 -8.62
CA SER A 411 -16.30 -23.61 -8.82
C SER A 411 -17.76 -23.17 -8.59
N PRO A 412 -18.77 -23.86 -9.17
CA PRO A 412 -20.18 -23.57 -8.88
C PRO A 412 -20.54 -23.63 -7.39
N ALA A 413 -19.90 -24.54 -6.64
CA ALA A 413 -20.06 -24.61 -5.19
C ALA A 413 -19.50 -23.35 -4.50
N ALA A 414 -18.36 -22.82 -4.97
CA ALA A 414 -17.78 -21.59 -4.44
C ALA A 414 -18.65 -20.35 -4.75
N ALA A 415 -19.21 -20.26 -5.96
CA ALA A 415 -20.20 -19.25 -6.31
C ALA A 415 -21.40 -19.27 -5.35
N LYS A 416 -21.94 -20.46 -5.06
CA LYS A 416 -23.02 -20.62 -4.10
C LYS A 416 -22.63 -20.11 -2.71
N GLN A 417 -21.44 -20.46 -2.20
CA GLN A 417 -20.96 -19.96 -0.90
C GLN A 417 -20.85 -18.43 -0.87
N LEU A 418 -20.39 -17.80 -1.95
CA LEU A 418 -20.31 -16.34 -2.07
C LEU A 418 -21.69 -15.67 -2.07
N LEU A 419 -22.66 -16.22 -2.80
CA LEU A 419 -24.04 -15.71 -2.82
C LEU A 419 -24.69 -15.80 -1.43
N GLU A 420 -24.55 -16.93 -0.74
CA GLU A 420 -25.00 -17.09 0.65
C GLU A 420 -24.27 -16.16 1.62
N GLY A 421 -22.97 -15.92 1.38
CA GLY A 421 -22.17 -14.94 2.11
C GLY A 421 -22.70 -13.52 1.93
N LEU A 422 -23.13 -13.16 0.72
CA LEU A 422 -23.67 -11.83 0.43
C LEU A 422 -24.98 -11.57 1.19
N ASP A 423 -25.82 -12.58 1.35
CA ASP A 423 -27.10 -12.43 2.06
C ASP A 423 -26.92 -12.28 3.58
N SER A 424 -25.78 -12.71 4.12
CA SER A 424 -25.44 -12.60 5.55
C SER A 424 -24.50 -11.43 5.89
N ALA A 425 -23.77 -10.88 4.91
CA ALA A 425 -22.81 -9.79 5.13
C ALA A 425 -23.50 -8.43 5.28
N ASN A 426 -23.28 -7.78 6.43
CA ASN A 426 -23.80 -6.45 6.69
C ASN A 426 -22.81 -5.34 6.35
N GLU A 427 -21.53 -5.60 6.55
CA GLU A 427 -20.44 -4.65 6.43
C GLU A 427 -20.12 -4.34 4.96
N ALA A 428 -20.03 -3.06 4.62
CA ALA A 428 -19.79 -2.63 3.23
C ALA A 428 -18.48 -3.18 2.65
N TRP A 429 -17.41 -3.24 3.47
CA TRP A 429 -16.12 -3.78 3.06
C TRP A 429 -16.18 -5.30 2.81
N VAL A 430 -16.87 -6.10 3.62
CA VAL A 430 -17.02 -7.54 3.34
C VAL A 430 -17.86 -7.78 2.09
N ARG A 431 -18.96 -7.03 1.93
CA ARG A 431 -19.78 -7.08 0.70
C ARG A 431 -18.96 -6.75 -0.54
N TYR A 432 -18.08 -5.75 -0.47
CA TYR A 432 -17.17 -5.37 -1.54
C TYR A 432 -16.28 -6.54 -2.01
N HIS A 433 -15.68 -7.30 -1.09
CA HIS A 433 -14.86 -8.47 -1.43
C HIS A 433 -15.71 -9.57 -2.07
N ILE A 434 -16.87 -9.90 -1.51
CA ILE A 434 -17.78 -10.91 -2.08
C ILE A 434 -18.19 -10.55 -3.51
N VAL A 435 -18.61 -9.31 -3.75
CA VAL A 435 -19.03 -8.85 -5.07
C VAL A 435 -17.88 -8.83 -6.06
N THR A 436 -16.67 -8.47 -5.61
CA THR A 436 -15.46 -8.52 -6.44
C THR A 436 -15.13 -9.96 -6.85
N ALA A 437 -15.19 -10.90 -5.89
CA ALA A 437 -14.95 -12.33 -6.11
C ALA A 437 -15.98 -12.95 -7.08
N LEU A 438 -17.26 -12.57 -6.99
CA LEU A 438 -18.29 -12.98 -7.94
C LEU A 438 -17.96 -12.58 -9.40
N GLY A 439 -17.17 -11.52 -9.60
CA GLY A 439 -16.66 -11.10 -10.91
C GLY A 439 -15.68 -12.07 -11.57
N SER A 440 -15.26 -13.15 -10.91
CA SER A 440 -14.37 -14.18 -11.46
C SER A 440 -15.11 -15.34 -12.16
N PHE A 441 -16.43 -15.46 -11.96
CA PHE A 441 -17.24 -16.57 -12.46
C PHE A 441 -17.82 -16.28 -13.85
N LYS A 442 -16.99 -16.51 -14.87
CA LYS A 442 -17.36 -16.28 -16.28
C LYS A 442 -18.52 -17.19 -16.69
N ASP A 443 -19.35 -16.68 -17.60
CA ASP A 443 -20.46 -17.40 -18.23
C ASP A 443 -21.60 -17.86 -17.30
N ASP A 444 -21.62 -17.41 -16.04
CA ASP A 444 -22.74 -17.64 -15.12
C ASP A 444 -23.80 -16.52 -15.23
N SER A 445 -24.91 -16.84 -15.87
CA SER A 445 -26.01 -15.89 -16.09
C SER A 445 -26.72 -15.47 -14.80
N ALA A 446 -26.77 -16.33 -13.78
CA ALA A 446 -27.38 -16.00 -12.50
C ALA A 446 -26.52 -15.00 -11.74
N ILE A 447 -25.19 -15.16 -11.77
CA ILE A 447 -24.26 -14.19 -11.19
C ILE A 447 -24.33 -12.85 -11.93
N ALA A 448 -24.41 -12.86 -13.27
CA ALA A 448 -24.57 -11.63 -14.05
C ALA A 448 -25.86 -10.86 -13.68
N VAL A 449 -26.98 -11.57 -13.51
CA VAL A 449 -28.24 -10.98 -13.03
C VAL A 449 -28.06 -10.39 -11.64
N ARG A 450 -27.47 -11.15 -10.70
CA ARG A 450 -27.28 -10.70 -9.33
C ARG A 450 -26.37 -9.47 -9.24
N LEU A 451 -25.28 -9.43 -9.98
CA LEU A 451 -24.39 -8.26 -10.05
C LEU A 451 -25.12 -7.04 -10.64
N THR A 452 -26.01 -7.25 -11.62
CA THR A 452 -26.83 -6.17 -12.17
C THR A 452 -27.79 -5.59 -11.13
N GLU A 453 -28.42 -6.43 -10.30
CA GLU A 453 -29.26 -5.98 -9.18
C GLU A 453 -28.45 -5.17 -8.18
N ILE A 454 -27.28 -5.67 -7.79
CA ILE A 454 -26.38 -5.01 -6.83
C ILE A 454 -25.96 -3.65 -7.37
N ALA A 455 -25.45 -3.57 -8.61
CA ALA A 455 -25.03 -2.32 -9.23
C ALA A 455 -26.12 -1.23 -9.19
N ARG A 456 -27.39 -1.63 -9.38
CA ARG A 456 -28.54 -0.72 -9.42
C ARG A 456 -29.00 -0.27 -8.05
N ALA A 457 -29.05 -1.17 -7.06
CA ALA A 457 -29.87 -0.94 -5.86
C ALA A 457 -29.23 -1.36 -4.52
N ASP A 458 -27.99 -1.86 -4.49
CA ASP A 458 -27.35 -2.18 -3.21
C ASP A 458 -27.20 -0.93 -2.33
N ARG A 459 -27.27 -1.10 -1.01
CA ARG A 459 -27.13 0.01 -0.05
C ARG A 459 -25.71 0.57 0.01
N SER A 460 -24.71 -0.26 -0.30
CA SER A 460 -23.31 0.13 -0.27
C SER A 460 -22.85 0.64 -1.63
N TYR A 461 -22.36 1.88 -1.68
CA TYR A 461 -21.74 2.43 -2.88
C TYR A 461 -20.53 1.61 -3.32
N ARG A 462 -19.74 1.07 -2.39
CA ARG A 462 -18.60 0.17 -2.70
C ARG A 462 -19.06 -1.14 -3.34
N ALA A 463 -20.11 -1.77 -2.83
CA ALA A 463 -20.68 -2.98 -3.44
C ALA A 463 -21.21 -2.69 -4.85
N ARG A 464 -21.92 -1.57 -5.04
CA ARG A 464 -22.39 -1.14 -6.36
C ARG A 464 -21.24 -0.90 -7.34
N ALA A 465 -20.19 -0.21 -6.89
CA ALA A 465 -19.00 0.08 -7.70
C ALA A 465 -18.24 -1.19 -8.10
N ALA A 466 -18.10 -2.15 -7.16
CA ALA A 466 -17.52 -3.46 -7.44
C ALA A 466 -18.34 -4.23 -8.47
N ALA A 467 -19.67 -4.21 -8.33
CA ALA A 467 -20.59 -4.88 -9.26
C ALA A 467 -20.50 -4.30 -10.68
N LEU A 468 -20.45 -2.97 -10.83
CA LEU A 468 -20.26 -2.31 -12.13
C LEU A 468 -18.97 -2.78 -12.82
N GLN A 469 -17.85 -2.80 -12.10
CA GLN A 469 -16.58 -3.26 -12.66
C GLN A 469 -16.59 -4.78 -12.95
N ALA A 470 -17.22 -5.58 -12.10
CA ALA A 470 -17.37 -7.02 -12.30
C ALA A 470 -18.20 -7.33 -13.55
N LEU A 471 -19.31 -6.63 -13.80
CA LEU A 471 -20.11 -6.77 -15.02
C LEU A 471 -19.29 -6.50 -16.29
N GLY A 472 -18.41 -5.49 -16.24
CA GLY A 472 -17.46 -5.20 -17.32
C GLY A 472 -16.50 -6.36 -17.56
N ARG A 473 -15.85 -6.89 -16.52
CA ARG A 473 -14.92 -8.02 -16.62
C ARG A 473 -15.58 -9.31 -17.11
N LEU A 474 -16.81 -9.58 -16.65
CA LEU A 474 -17.60 -10.75 -17.05
C LEU A 474 -18.17 -10.62 -18.46
N LYS A 475 -18.18 -9.42 -19.04
CA LYS A 475 -18.86 -9.12 -20.30
C LYS A 475 -20.32 -9.55 -20.27
N ALA A 476 -20.98 -9.26 -19.14
CA ALA A 476 -22.34 -9.70 -18.89
C ALA A 476 -23.31 -9.17 -19.97
N PRO A 477 -24.35 -9.94 -20.34
CA PRO A 477 -25.42 -9.43 -21.19
C PRO A 477 -26.01 -8.15 -20.59
N ALA A 478 -26.20 -7.11 -21.42
CA ALA A 478 -26.66 -5.78 -21.00
C ALA A 478 -25.74 -5.04 -19.99
N ALA A 479 -24.47 -5.46 -19.83
CA ALA A 479 -23.48 -4.72 -19.05
C ALA A 479 -23.32 -3.28 -19.56
N LEU A 480 -23.22 -3.08 -20.88
CA LEU A 480 -23.10 -1.75 -21.48
C LEU A 480 -24.22 -0.81 -21.01
N ALA A 481 -25.49 -1.21 -21.16
CA ALA A 481 -26.63 -0.40 -20.75
C ALA A 481 -26.64 -0.08 -19.24
N THR A 482 -26.19 -1.05 -18.41
CA THR A 482 -26.10 -0.84 -16.95
C THR A 482 -24.96 0.13 -16.59
N LEU A 483 -23.83 0.05 -17.29
CA LEU A 483 -22.70 0.96 -17.13
C LEU A 483 -23.08 2.39 -17.60
N GLU A 484 -23.72 2.53 -18.76
CA GLU A 484 -24.20 3.81 -19.30
C GLU A 484 -25.18 4.51 -18.34
N ALA A 485 -26.10 3.73 -17.75
CA ALA A 485 -27.04 4.23 -16.75
C ALA A 485 -26.30 4.75 -15.50
N ALA A 486 -25.29 4.03 -15.01
CA ALA A 486 -24.48 4.46 -13.87
C ALA A 486 -23.60 5.68 -14.18
N ILE A 487 -23.11 5.81 -15.42
CA ILE A 487 -22.35 6.98 -15.87
C ILE A 487 -23.21 8.24 -15.88
N SER A 488 -24.44 8.10 -16.36
CA SER A 488 -25.43 9.19 -16.46
C SER A 488 -26.07 9.51 -15.11
N GLY A 489 -26.05 8.56 -14.17
CA GLY A 489 -26.60 8.71 -12.84
C GLY A 489 -25.80 9.64 -11.94
N ASP A 490 -26.43 9.96 -10.81
CA ASP A 490 -25.80 10.72 -9.73
C ASP A 490 -25.33 9.79 -8.60
N SER A 491 -24.17 10.11 -8.04
CA SER A 491 -23.57 9.43 -6.90
C SER A 491 -22.57 10.38 -6.24
N PRO A 492 -22.31 10.25 -4.93
CA PRO A 492 -21.36 11.12 -4.25
C PRO A 492 -20.02 11.13 -4.98
N ASP A 493 -19.52 12.31 -5.33
CA ASP A 493 -18.28 12.55 -6.11
C ASP A 493 -18.16 11.78 -7.42
N GLY A 494 -19.30 11.40 -8.02
CA GLY A 494 -19.31 10.58 -9.22
C GLY A 494 -18.73 9.18 -8.99
N TYR A 495 -18.73 8.67 -7.76
CA TYR A 495 -18.12 7.39 -7.40
C TYR A 495 -18.58 6.22 -8.29
N LEU A 496 -19.89 6.10 -8.52
CA LEU A 496 -20.45 5.05 -9.38
C LEU A 496 -20.18 5.30 -10.86
N ARG A 497 -20.18 6.56 -11.29
CA ARG A 497 -19.80 6.95 -12.66
C ARG A 497 -18.37 6.52 -12.95
N ASN A 498 -17.43 6.82 -12.07
CA ASN A 498 -16.02 6.49 -12.24
C ASN A 498 -15.80 4.98 -12.25
N ALA A 499 -16.51 4.23 -11.40
CA ALA A 499 -16.50 2.77 -11.43
C ALA A 499 -17.06 2.20 -12.76
N ALA A 500 -18.15 2.77 -13.26
CA ALA A 500 -18.75 2.36 -14.53
C ALA A 500 -17.84 2.67 -15.73
N LEU A 501 -17.19 3.84 -15.76
CA LEU A 501 -16.19 4.19 -16.77
C LEU A 501 -15.04 3.19 -16.80
N ARG A 502 -14.53 2.76 -15.63
CA ARG A 502 -13.52 1.68 -15.52
C ARG A 502 -14.06 0.33 -16.00
N GLY A 503 -15.35 0.06 -15.83
CA GLY A 503 -16.01 -1.16 -16.30
C GLY A 503 -16.09 -1.27 -17.83
N LEU A 504 -16.14 -0.14 -18.55
CA LEU A 504 -16.24 -0.12 -20.02
C LEU A 504 -14.99 -0.67 -20.74
N GLY A 505 -13.79 -0.46 -20.19
CA GLY A 505 -12.56 -0.97 -20.79
C GLY A 505 -12.52 -2.50 -20.89
N PRO A 506 -12.64 -3.24 -19.76
CA PRO A 506 -12.67 -4.70 -19.76
C PRO A 506 -13.86 -5.31 -20.49
N LEU A 507 -14.99 -4.59 -20.59
CA LEU A 507 -16.15 -5.03 -21.37
C LEU A 507 -15.75 -5.32 -22.83
N GLY A 508 -14.86 -4.49 -23.40
CA GLY A 508 -14.35 -4.69 -24.75
C GLY A 508 -15.40 -4.47 -25.85
N ASP A 509 -16.46 -3.72 -25.56
CA ASP A 509 -17.48 -3.34 -26.55
C ASP A 509 -17.13 -1.95 -27.12
N ASP A 510 -16.73 -1.91 -28.39
CA ASP A 510 -16.26 -0.70 -29.06
C ASP A 510 -17.35 0.38 -29.19
N LYS A 511 -18.63 0.05 -28.98
CA LYS A 511 -19.71 1.06 -28.84
C LYS A 511 -19.46 2.04 -27.70
N ALA A 512 -18.64 1.65 -26.71
CA ALA A 512 -18.28 2.49 -25.58
C ALA A 512 -17.27 3.60 -25.93
N VAL A 513 -16.60 3.55 -27.09
CA VAL A 513 -15.53 4.50 -27.46
C VAL A 513 -16.04 5.93 -27.42
N SER A 514 -17.13 6.25 -28.13
CA SER A 514 -17.67 7.63 -28.19
C SER A 514 -18.03 8.18 -26.82
N LEU A 515 -18.54 7.34 -25.91
CA LEU A 515 -18.88 7.73 -24.55
C LEU A 515 -17.61 8.01 -23.73
N LEU A 516 -16.59 7.16 -23.83
CA LEU A 516 -15.31 7.35 -23.15
C LEU A 516 -14.60 8.61 -23.65
N GLU A 517 -14.63 8.88 -24.96
CA GLU A 517 -14.13 10.13 -25.54
C GLU A 517 -14.82 11.34 -24.92
N GLN A 518 -16.17 11.33 -24.84
CA GLN A 518 -16.96 12.39 -24.23
C GLN A 518 -16.59 12.66 -22.75
N TRP A 519 -16.18 11.64 -22.00
CA TRP A 519 -15.79 11.77 -20.59
C TRP A 519 -14.30 12.05 -20.38
N SER A 520 -13.49 12.01 -21.43
CA SER A 520 -12.04 12.29 -21.39
C SER A 520 -11.67 13.77 -21.64
N VAL A 521 -12.60 14.57 -22.16
CA VAL A 521 -12.38 15.98 -22.54
C VAL A 521 -12.19 16.93 -21.35
N PRO A 522 -11.52 18.09 -21.54
CA PRO A 522 -11.44 19.15 -20.52
C PRO A 522 -12.81 19.62 -20.01
N GLY A 523 -12.87 20.04 -18.75
CA GLY A 523 -14.09 20.48 -18.08
C GLY A 523 -14.92 19.36 -17.43
N LYS A 524 -14.56 18.09 -17.66
CA LYS A 524 -15.07 16.95 -16.87
C LYS A 524 -14.25 16.78 -15.58
N PRO A 525 -14.82 16.19 -14.51
CA PRO A 525 -14.06 15.86 -13.29
C PRO A 525 -12.83 15.01 -13.60
N ILE A 526 -11.69 15.31 -12.95
CA ILE A 526 -10.39 14.68 -13.25
C ILE A 526 -10.43 13.16 -13.08
N GLU A 527 -11.12 12.66 -12.05
CA GLU A 527 -11.28 11.24 -11.77
C GLU A 527 -12.11 10.53 -12.86
N SER A 528 -13.12 11.21 -13.41
CA SER A 528 -13.89 10.70 -14.56
C SER A 528 -13.03 10.67 -15.82
N ARG A 529 -12.25 11.74 -16.07
CA ARG A 529 -11.34 11.82 -17.22
C ARG A 529 -10.31 10.70 -17.20
N THR A 530 -9.62 10.54 -16.07
CA THR A 530 -8.59 9.50 -15.91
C THR A 530 -9.16 8.09 -16.04
N ALA A 531 -10.35 7.83 -15.48
CA ALA A 531 -11.05 6.57 -15.66
C ALA A 531 -11.38 6.31 -17.14
N ALA A 532 -11.89 7.32 -17.85
CA ALA A 532 -12.22 7.19 -19.26
C ALA A 532 -10.99 6.95 -20.15
N ILE A 533 -9.92 7.73 -19.95
CA ILE A 533 -8.65 7.61 -20.71
C ILE A 533 -8.02 6.23 -20.51
N ARG A 534 -7.98 5.72 -19.29
CA ARG A 534 -7.45 4.37 -19.02
C ARG A 534 -8.29 3.29 -19.69
N SER A 535 -9.62 3.44 -19.70
CA SER A 535 -10.51 2.47 -20.35
C SER A 535 -10.39 2.46 -21.88
N LEU A 536 -10.15 3.61 -22.52
CA LEU A 536 -9.87 3.69 -23.97
C LEU A 536 -8.68 2.82 -24.39
N ALA A 537 -7.74 2.54 -23.48
CA ALA A 537 -6.58 1.70 -23.79
C ALA A 537 -6.94 0.25 -24.16
N SER A 538 -8.11 -0.23 -23.72
CA SER A 538 -8.52 -1.62 -23.93
C SER A 538 -9.39 -1.84 -25.17
N LEU A 539 -9.91 -0.75 -25.77
CA LEU A 539 -10.86 -0.79 -26.89
C LEU A 539 -10.19 -0.51 -28.23
N GLU A 540 -10.77 -1.05 -29.31
CA GLU A 540 -10.29 -0.92 -30.68
C GLU A 540 -8.76 -0.89 -30.79
N LYS A 541 -8.09 -1.99 -30.39
CA LYS A 541 -6.63 -2.03 -30.21
C LYS A 541 -5.81 -1.65 -31.46
N ASN A 542 -6.39 -1.80 -32.64
CA ASN A 542 -5.76 -1.46 -33.92
C ASN A 542 -6.09 -0.03 -34.40
N ASN A 543 -6.94 0.71 -33.69
CA ASN A 543 -7.32 2.07 -34.06
C ASN A 543 -6.22 3.06 -33.64
N GLN A 544 -5.38 3.44 -34.60
CA GLN A 544 -4.34 4.45 -34.40
C GLN A 544 -4.90 5.84 -34.06
N GLY A 545 -6.15 6.13 -34.42
CA GLY A 545 -6.85 7.37 -34.05
C GLY A 545 -6.98 7.50 -32.54
N ILE A 546 -7.40 6.44 -31.85
CA ILE A 546 -7.47 6.40 -30.38
C ILE A 546 -6.06 6.55 -29.77
N THR A 547 -5.05 5.89 -30.33
CA THR A 547 -3.65 6.04 -29.85
C THR A 547 -3.21 7.51 -29.95
N LYS A 548 -3.47 8.18 -31.08
CA LYS A 548 -3.14 9.60 -31.28
C LYS A 548 -3.94 10.50 -30.33
N GLN A 549 -5.21 10.21 -30.11
CA GLN A 549 -6.03 10.97 -29.17
C GLN A 549 -5.49 10.88 -27.74
N ILE A 550 -5.17 9.67 -27.27
CA ILE A 550 -4.58 9.49 -25.93
C ILE A 550 -3.23 10.20 -25.83
N ALA A 551 -2.41 10.15 -26.89
CA ALA A 551 -1.16 10.91 -26.94
C ALA A 551 -1.37 12.43 -26.83
N GLY A 552 -2.50 12.95 -27.31
CA GLY A 552 -2.88 14.36 -27.12
C GLY A 552 -3.08 14.75 -25.66
N TYR A 553 -3.38 13.81 -24.76
CA TYR A 553 -3.51 14.09 -23.33
C TYR A 553 -2.17 14.18 -22.59
N LEU A 554 -1.05 13.86 -23.24
CA LEU A 554 0.29 14.00 -22.63
C LEU A 554 0.67 15.47 -22.38
N SER A 555 0.05 16.42 -23.10
CA SER A 555 0.25 17.86 -22.90
C SER A 555 -0.77 18.50 -21.97
N GLU A 556 -1.60 17.72 -21.27
CA GLU A 556 -2.52 18.27 -20.27
C GLU A 556 -1.74 18.84 -19.07
N PRO A 557 -2.18 19.95 -18.48
CA PRO A 557 -1.49 20.52 -17.32
C PRO A 557 -1.66 19.67 -16.05
N ASN A 558 -2.77 18.91 -15.94
CA ASN A 558 -3.07 18.13 -14.74
C ASN A 558 -2.24 16.84 -14.69
N PHE A 559 -1.46 16.66 -13.63
CA PHE A 559 -0.61 15.47 -13.46
C PHE A 559 -1.38 14.14 -13.56
N PRO A 560 -2.55 13.95 -12.90
CA PRO A 560 -3.28 12.68 -12.98
C PRO A 560 -3.71 12.31 -14.40
N VAL A 561 -4.05 13.31 -15.22
CA VAL A 561 -4.49 13.11 -16.61
C VAL A 561 -3.32 12.69 -17.49
N ARG A 562 -2.16 13.36 -17.35
CA ARG A 562 -0.93 12.96 -18.04
C ARG A 562 -0.54 11.54 -17.70
N MET A 563 -0.57 11.18 -16.42
CA MET A 563 -0.25 9.82 -15.98
C MET A 563 -1.25 8.79 -16.51
N ALA A 564 -2.54 9.10 -16.52
CA ALA A 564 -3.54 8.24 -17.15
C ALA A 564 -3.23 8.01 -18.63
N ALA A 565 -2.80 9.04 -19.36
CA ALA A 565 -2.40 8.93 -20.76
C ALA A 565 -1.13 8.07 -20.96
N VAL A 566 -0.08 8.30 -20.16
CA VAL A 566 1.16 7.51 -20.21
C VAL A 566 0.87 6.01 -20.04
N PHE A 567 0.11 5.64 -19.00
CA PHE A 567 -0.25 4.24 -18.76
C PHE A 567 -1.21 3.69 -19.82
N ALA A 568 -2.16 4.50 -20.30
CA ALA A 568 -3.07 4.08 -21.36
C ALA A 568 -2.33 3.77 -22.66
N LEU A 569 -1.34 4.58 -23.05
CA LEU A 569 -0.50 4.32 -24.24
C LEU A 569 0.32 3.03 -24.09
N GLY A 570 0.95 2.85 -22.93
CA GLY A 570 1.68 1.60 -22.64
C GLY A 570 0.77 0.37 -22.68
N GLY A 571 -0.41 0.45 -22.07
CA GLY A 571 -1.40 -0.63 -22.05
C GLY A 571 -2.03 -0.96 -23.41
N ARG A 572 -2.09 0.02 -24.34
CA ARG A 572 -2.52 -0.23 -25.72
C ARG A 572 -1.55 -1.14 -26.47
N GLY A 573 -0.26 -1.05 -26.18
CA GLY A 573 0.76 -1.84 -26.88
C GLY A 573 1.05 -1.35 -28.30
N ASP A 574 0.66 -0.12 -28.65
CA ASP A 574 0.84 0.45 -29.99
C ASP A 574 2.14 1.27 -30.08
N ALA A 575 3.10 0.78 -30.87
CA ALA A 575 4.41 1.41 -31.05
C ALA A 575 4.34 2.84 -31.65
N VAL A 576 3.21 3.22 -32.25
CA VAL A 576 2.96 4.61 -32.73
C VAL A 576 3.03 5.63 -31.58
N ALA A 577 2.83 5.20 -30.32
CA ALA A 577 2.93 6.06 -29.15
C ALA A 577 4.38 6.40 -28.73
N VAL A 578 5.38 5.63 -29.17
CA VAL A 578 6.78 5.77 -28.72
C VAL A 578 7.34 7.19 -28.94
N PRO A 579 7.21 7.81 -30.12
CA PRO A 579 7.75 9.15 -30.33
C PRO A 579 7.14 10.21 -29.40
N ALA A 580 5.84 10.09 -29.08
CA ALA A 580 5.16 11.02 -28.18
C ALA A 580 5.65 10.90 -26.73
N LEU A 581 5.88 9.67 -26.26
CA LEU A 581 6.46 9.40 -24.94
C LEU A 581 7.93 9.86 -24.86
N GLU A 582 8.72 9.67 -25.92
CA GLU A 582 10.10 10.16 -26.01
C GLU A 582 10.17 11.70 -26.03
N ALA A 583 9.20 12.35 -26.68
CA ALA A 583 9.08 13.81 -26.63
C ALA A 583 8.75 14.31 -25.23
N LEU A 584 7.85 13.62 -24.51
CA LEU A 584 7.51 13.96 -23.13
C LEU A 584 8.73 13.88 -22.19
N LEU A 585 9.61 12.89 -22.36
CA LEU A 585 10.88 12.77 -21.60
C LEU A 585 11.83 13.96 -21.79
N LYS A 586 11.65 14.75 -22.86
CA LYS A 586 12.46 15.93 -23.16
C LYS A 586 11.76 17.23 -22.76
N SER A 587 10.58 17.15 -22.15
CA SER A 587 9.81 18.31 -21.71
C SER A 587 10.43 18.91 -20.45
N ASP A 588 10.54 20.23 -20.42
CA ASP A 588 10.96 21.01 -19.24
C ASP A 588 9.93 20.97 -18.10
N ASP A 589 8.69 20.55 -18.38
CA ASP A 589 7.56 20.49 -17.44
C ASP A 589 7.36 19.07 -16.84
N LEU A 590 8.35 18.19 -16.99
CA LEU A 590 8.27 16.82 -16.50
C LEU A 590 8.81 16.72 -15.07
N SER A 591 7.97 16.27 -14.14
CA SER A 591 8.44 15.97 -12.78
C SER A 591 9.40 14.78 -12.80
N ILE A 592 10.41 14.80 -11.93
CA ILE A 592 11.49 13.79 -11.89
C ILE A 592 10.90 12.39 -11.63
N GLU A 593 9.82 12.32 -10.85
CA GLU A 593 9.09 11.12 -10.47
C GLU A 593 8.43 10.43 -11.69
N MET A 594 8.10 11.17 -12.76
CA MET A 594 7.47 10.60 -13.96
C MET A 594 8.48 9.89 -14.89
N VAL A 595 9.76 10.27 -14.84
CA VAL A 595 10.78 9.79 -15.79
C VAL A 595 10.91 8.27 -15.79
N PRO A 596 11.05 7.58 -14.65
CA PRO A 596 11.15 6.11 -14.63
C PRO A 596 9.86 5.44 -15.15
N MET A 597 8.70 6.03 -14.90
CA MET A 597 7.40 5.49 -15.35
C MET A 597 7.29 5.53 -16.87
N ILE A 598 7.65 6.66 -17.49
CA ILE A 598 7.59 6.82 -18.95
C ILE A 598 8.62 5.92 -19.64
N LYS A 599 9.85 5.84 -19.12
CA LYS A 599 10.89 4.93 -19.63
C LYS A 599 10.41 3.49 -19.64
N ARG A 600 9.72 3.03 -18.58
CA ARG A 600 9.12 1.69 -18.52
C ARG A 600 8.07 1.45 -19.62
N GLN A 601 7.19 2.42 -19.89
CA GLN A 601 6.21 2.29 -20.96
C GLN A 601 6.87 2.22 -22.34
N ILE A 602 7.87 3.08 -22.60
CA ILE A 602 8.63 3.05 -23.87
C ILE A 602 9.32 1.69 -24.05
N ALA A 603 9.98 1.19 -23.00
CA ALA A 603 10.64 -0.11 -23.04
C ALA A 603 9.66 -1.24 -23.35
N SER A 604 8.46 -1.22 -22.75
CA SER A 604 7.39 -2.18 -23.05
C SER A 604 6.95 -2.12 -24.51
N LEU A 605 6.72 -0.92 -25.05
CA LEU A 605 6.26 -0.71 -26.44
C LEU A 605 7.30 -1.08 -27.50
N LYS A 606 8.60 -1.04 -27.16
CA LYS A 606 9.70 -1.41 -28.05
C LYS A 606 9.97 -2.92 -28.09
N LYS A 607 9.42 -3.71 -27.16
CA LYS A 607 9.58 -5.18 -27.16
C LYS A 607 8.71 -5.82 -28.26
N PRO A 608 9.24 -6.77 -29.07
CA PRO A 608 8.44 -7.45 -30.08
C PRO A 608 7.28 -8.25 -29.46
N ALA A 609 6.14 -8.32 -30.15
CA ALA A 609 4.84 -8.81 -29.67
C ALA A 609 4.75 -10.28 -29.19
N ALA A 610 5.88 -10.99 -29.04
CA ALA A 610 5.95 -12.37 -28.57
C ALA A 610 6.18 -12.47 -27.06
N THR A 611 5.35 -11.81 -26.26
CA THR A 611 5.11 -12.15 -24.83
C THR A 611 3.90 -11.35 -24.35
N LYS A 612 2.69 -11.88 -24.54
CA LYS A 612 1.48 -11.31 -23.92
C LYS A 612 1.53 -11.60 -22.41
N LEU A 613 2.07 -10.66 -21.64
CA LEU A 613 1.72 -10.56 -20.23
C LEU A 613 0.26 -10.13 -20.13
N THR A 614 -0.50 -10.85 -19.30
CA THR A 614 -1.83 -10.49 -18.81
C THR A 614 -1.77 -9.06 -18.24
N PRO A 615 -2.79 -8.20 -18.40
CA PRO A 615 -2.75 -6.87 -17.81
C PRO A 615 -2.45 -6.99 -16.31
N PRO A 616 -1.51 -6.20 -15.75
CA PRO A 616 -1.31 -6.18 -14.32
C PRO A 616 -2.60 -5.65 -13.70
N ASN A 617 -3.24 -6.45 -12.86
CA ASN A 617 -3.89 -5.86 -11.69
C ASN A 617 -2.79 -5.02 -11.03
N GLY A 618 -3.05 -3.74 -10.82
CA GLY A 618 -2.01 -2.77 -10.49
C GLY A 618 -1.08 -3.29 -9.40
N ASP A 619 0.20 -3.42 -9.73
CA ASP A 619 1.33 -3.47 -8.82
C ASP A 619 2.66 -3.56 -9.58
N GLY A 620 3.67 -2.85 -9.06
CA GLY A 620 5.11 -3.18 -9.07
C GLY A 620 5.82 -3.35 -10.42
N GLY A 621 6.80 -2.50 -10.72
CA GLY A 621 7.63 -2.63 -11.93
C GLY A 621 8.93 -3.42 -11.76
N GLU A 622 9.60 -3.67 -12.88
CA GLU A 622 10.95 -4.26 -12.89
C GLU A 622 11.83 -3.82 -14.06
N SER A 623 13.14 -3.86 -13.77
CA SER A 623 14.32 -3.25 -14.39
C SER A 623 15.04 -4.13 -15.44
N ALA A 624 16.05 -3.56 -16.11
CA ALA A 624 17.13 -4.31 -16.76
C ALA A 624 18.43 -3.48 -16.80
N ASP A 625 19.49 -4.00 -16.16
CA ASP A 625 20.93 -3.71 -16.34
C ASP A 625 21.49 -4.55 -17.52
N THR A 626 22.63 -4.33 -18.20
CA THR A 626 23.97 -3.71 -17.96
C THR A 626 24.71 -3.60 -19.36
N PRO A 627 26.03 -3.27 -19.53
CA PRO A 627 26.74 -1.98 -19.39
C PRO A 627 27.60 -1.55 -20.62
N GLY A 628 28.05 -0.27 -20.65
CA GLY A 628 29.38 0.13 -21.14
C GLY A 628 29.52 0.87 -22.50
N SER A 629 29.91 2.16 -22.46
CA SER A 629 31.20 2.66 -22.99
C SER A 629 31.34 4.16 -22.72
N ALA A 630 32.52 4.57 -22.24
CA ALA A 630 32.89 5.96 -21.96
C ALA A 630 33.10 6.81 -23.23
N SER A 631 32.65 8.06 -23.19
CA SER A 631 33.39 9.20 -23.76
C SER A 631 32.96 10.50 -23.08
N GLU A 632 33.92 11.21 -22.51
CA GLU A 632 33.82 12.59 -22.03
C GLU A 632 33.37 13.56 -23.13
N THR A 633 32.63 14.63 -22.77
CA THR A 633 32.86 16.01 -23.26
C THR A 633 31.99 17.04 -22.52
N SER A 634 32.64 17.85 -21.65
CA SER A 634 32.55 19.32 -21.48
C SER A 634 31.24 20.13 -21.71
N GLY A 635 30.04 19.55 -21.70
CA GLY A 635 28.77 20.27 -21.94
C GLY A 635 27.96 20.66 -20.69
N ASP A 636 28.28 20.10 -19.52
CA ASP A 636 27.41 20.20 -18.33
C ASP A 636 27.44 21.57 -17.63
N SER A 637 28.53 22.33 -17.72
CA SER A 637 28.64 23.59 -16.96
C SER A 637 27.77 24.72 -17.52
N GLU A 638 27.51 24.75 -18.83
CA GLU A 638 26.68 25.78 -19.46
C GLU A 638 25.19 25.55 -19.20
N VAL A 639 24.76 24.28 -19.22
CA VAL A 639 23.37 23.88 -18.92
C VAL A 639 23.02 24.10 -17.45
N VAL A 640 23.98 23.91 -16.54
CA VAL A 640 23.80 24.19 -15.11
C VAL A 640 23.68 25.70 -14.86
N LEU A 641 24.45 26.53 -15.57
CA LEU A 641 24.37 27.99 -15.46
C LEU A 641 23.04 28.54 -16.00
N GLU A 642 22.55 28.05 -17.15
CA GLU A 642 21.22 28.44 -17.66
C GLU A 642 20.08 28.05 -16.71
N ARG A 643 20.19 26.90 -16.04
CA ARG A 643 19.19 26.47 -15.05
C ARG A 643 19.20 27.34 -13.80
N LEU A 644 20.38 27.77 -13.34
CA LEU A 644 20.52 28.66 -12.19
C LEU A 644 19.94 30.06 -12.49
N ASP A 645 20.23 30.61 -13.66
CA ASP A 645 19.68 31.92 -14.09
C ASP A 645 18.14 31.88 -14.19
N LYS A 646 17.58 30.77 -14.69
CA LYS A 646 16.13 30.58 -14.79
C LYS A 646 15.47 30.44 -13.41
N LEU A 647 16.12 29.75 -12.47
CA LEU A 647 15.67 29.66 -11.08
C LEU A 647 15.69 31.02 -10.39
N GLU A 648 16.74 31.83 -10.62
CA GLU A 648 16.86 33.16 -10.03
C GLU A 648 15.76 34.10 -10.55
N LEU A 649 15.42 34.02 -11.84
CA LEU A 649 14.27 34.71 -12.44
C LEU A 649 12.93 34.29 -11.83
N LEU A 650 12.69 32.99 -11.63
CA LEU A 650 11.46 32.48 -11.01
C LEU A 650 11.33 32.94 -9.55
N VAL A 651 12.43 32.94 -8.79
CA VAL A 651 12.45 33.46 -7.40
C VAL A 651 12.17 34.96 -7.37
N GLN A 652 12.71 35.73 -8.32
CA GLN A 652 12.40 37.16 -8.44
C GLN A 652 10.93 37.41 -8.79
N GLU A 653 10.36 36.64 -9.73
CA GLU A 653 8.95 36.74 -10.10
C GLU A 653 8.03 36.37 -8.92
N MET A 654 8.36 35.31 -8.19
CA MET A 654 7.64 34.90 -6.98
C MET A 654 7.69 35.98 -5.91
N ASN A 655 8.86 36.60 -5.68
CA ASN A 655 9.01 37.71 -4.74
C ASN A 655 8.21 38.96 -5.16
N GLN A 656 8.11 39.25 -6.46
CA GLN A 656 7.27 40.34 -6.95
C GLN A 656 5.77 40.04 -6.76
N ARG A 657 5.34 38.81 -7.01
CA ARG A 657 3.96 38.36 -6.76
C ARG A 657 3.61 38.41 -5.26
N LEU A 658 4.52 37.98 -4.39
CA LEU A 658 4.37 38.07 -2.92
C LEU A 658 4.20 39.53 -2.46
N LYS A 659 5.03 40.45 -2.96
CA LYS A 659 4.89 41.89 -2.67
C LYS A 659 3.56 42.47 -3.16
N ALA A 660 3.07 42.03 -4.32
CA ALA A 660 1.75 42.43 -4.81
C ALA A 660 0.62 41.92 -3.90
N ILE A 661 0.74 40.69 -3.40
CA ILE A 661 -0.22 40.12 -2.43
C ILE A 661 -0.19 40.87 -1.09
N GLU A 662 0.99 41.26 -0.60
CA GLU A 662 1.14 42.08 0.63
C GLU A 662 0.41 43.42 0.52
N THR A 663 0.35 44.03 -0.67
CA THR A 663 -0.42 45.26 -0.89
C THR A 663 -1.95 45.08 -0.93
N HIS A 664 -2.44 43.83 -0.89
CA HIS A 664 -3.86 43.49 -0.88
C HIS A 664 -4.34 42.90 0.46
N LEU A 665 -3.45 42.72 1.42
CA LEU A 665 -3.79 42.34 2.78
C LEU A 665 -4.18 43.60 3.59
N ALA A 666 -5.38 43.59 4.18
CA ALA A 666 -5.83 44.68 5.04
C ALA A 666 -4.90 44.80 6.27
N PRO A 667 -4.55 46.02 6.73
CA PRO A 667 -3.69 46.18 7.90
C PRO A 667 -4.35 45.55 9.14
N PRO A 668 -3.56 44.99 10.06
CA PRO A 668 -4.09 44.42 11.30
C PRO A 668 -4.88 45.50 12.05
N LYS A 669 -6.11 45.17 12.46
CA LYS A 669 -6.91 46.05 13.32
C LYS A 669 -6.20 46.18 14.69
N PRO A 670 -6.18 47.38 15.27
CA PRO A 670 -5.45 47.69 16.50
C PRO A 670 -5.93 46.90 17.71
#